data_AF-A0A933J701-F1
#
_entry.id   AF-A0A933J701-F1
#
_cell.length_a   1.000
_cell.length_b   1.000
_cell.length_c   1.000
_cell.angle_alpha   90.00
_cell.angle_beta   90.00
_cell.angle_gamma   90.00
#
_symmetry.space_group_name_H-M   'P 1'
#
loop_
_entity.id
_entity.type
_entity.pdbx_description
1 polymer ?
#
loop_
_entity_poly.entity_id
_entity_poly.type
_entity_poly.pdbx_seq_one_letter_code
_entity_poly.pdbx_strand_id
1 'polypeptide(L)'
;MAKNVRLGIIRARHDTSVPVIPDAACISMFITSDHALLKYWRNTTRNHLDFLDSPMFPWIDMTLGADTSRGAQATAAIAALRARFPDPPPLVGLDGLVVLTHPGNRTMPNPQAGQPGQPATVTVAFDGGSTTVEGLPVAVLPVMSSDHTFMCHEIGHVLGFAHSFGLDNNGTDWNPGDTNIIVGPEYGSPYDLMSSASFGSRWLGTGPFYQASPTFVGPTIPDWPNAGAFSMGPHVARANLHLQMPEALAGRVIDVGFPAPGATVNARIAPASASSGHCLLILRPPGEPPNGVGRVYVEYRTLSGWDRGMDPLGPDLAREGVVVHTVVNQPNAGPRIWYRGSIPTVSVDRDVAVASTSLVVSAANAGADGVDLSVTAGAVRRVEIVRGNHSDDMLGIVGELENTTTLCGDPVRKGTFATSTFSQFGVRTIGFGGGGGPGVTPVTVTWTVGGVPVSGTTGRVEVPFGDVTFTVEYTIDPVVFELALTSRGGERFEAPVVVTVAGDGATITASDTFTAPGWFDGIHPEDEKTVGECLKGIADRFGVMPTPFRRPTPEPPWATLLVRRQTKQLWLDKTMRLVDELPAVNAEARNALRQFVQLQVQTAPTRLDRLAAAGIDFSVAEADITDWLNNPEFTPYPALADALLKLLDGKSLRRPVFMDVIAFNYEHSPGDPSPRRVEDVDCGILEAAVVEGSNIRYGESVSNFRDLLVQ
;
A
#
# COMPACT_ATOMS: atom_id res chain seq x y z
N MET A 1 0.53 33.54 14.01
CA MET A 1 0.19 33.82 15.43
C MET A 1 -1.16 33.18 15.71
N ALA A 2 -1.37 32.68 16.93
CA ALA A 2 -2.69 32.15 17.31
C ALA A 2 -3.70 33.28 17.41
N LYS A 3 -4.92 33.05 16.92
CA LYS A 3 -6.09 33.89 17.07
C LYS A 3 -6.82 33.44 18.32
N ASN A 4 -6.81 34.30 19.34
CA ASN A 4 -7.61 34.08 20.53
C ASN A 4 -9.09 34.31 20.19
N VAL A 5 -9.94 33.34 20.50
CA VAL A 5 -11.39 33.37 20.31
C VAL A 5 -12.05 33.22 21.68
N ARG A 6 -12.97 34.13 22.00
CA ARG A 6 -13.67 34.20 23.28
C ARG A 6 -15.09 33.69 23.12
N LEU A 7 -15.29 32.38 23.35
CA LEU A 7 -16.60 31.74 23.34
C LEU A 7 -17.21 31.74 24.75
N GLY A 8 -18.41 32.31 24.89
CA GLY A 8 -19.15 32.23 26.15
C GLY A 8 -19.94 30.93 26.27
N ILE A 9 -19.61 30.10 27.27
CA ILE A 9 -20.30 28.83 27.50
C ILE A 9 -21.38 29.04 28.58
N ILE A 10 -22.63 29.13 28.13
CA ILE A 10 -23.82 29.29 28.99
C ILE A 10 -24.35 27.91 29.34
N ARG A 11 -24.43 27.61 30.63
CA ARG A 11 -25.00 26.36 31.14
C ARG A 11 -26.39 26.63 31.67
N ALA A 12 -27.40 26.21 30.91
CA ALA A 12 -28.79 26.57 31.16
C ALA A 12 -29.65 25.34 31.46
N ARG A 13 -30.27 25.34 32.65
CA ARG A 13 -31.21 24.31 33.06
C ARG A 13 -32.63 24.81 32.82
N HIS A 14 -33.40 24.08 32.02
CA HIS A 14 -34.80 24.43 31.74
C HIS A 14 -35.79 23.70 32.63
N ASP A 15 -35.39 22.56 33.21
CA ASP A 15 -36.17 21.76 34.15
C ASP A 15 -35.45 21.68 35.50
N THR A 16 -35.96 22.42 36.49
CA THR A 16 -35.36 22.49 37.84
C THR A 16 -35.52 21.20 38.64
N SER A 17 -36.36 20.26 38.21
CA SER A 17 -36.48 18.93 38.84
C SER A 17 -35.27 18.05 38.54
N VAL A 18 -34.53 18.34 37.46
CA VAL A 18 -33.30 17.64 37.10
C VAL A 18 -32.10 18.33 37.78
N PRO A 19 -31.21 17.58 38.46
CA PRO A 19 -29.97 18.15 38.97
C PRO A 19 -29.11 18.73 37.85
N VAL A 20 -28.40 19.82 38.14
CA VAL A 20 -27.40 20.36 37.22
C VAL A 20 -26.26 19.38 37.03
N ILE A 21 -25.62 19.40 35.85
CA ILE A 21 -24.41 18.61 35.59
C ILE A 21 -23.26 19.19 36.42
N PRO A 22 -22.46 18.38 37.14
CA PRO A 22 -21.34 18.88 37.92
C PRO A 22 -20.37 19.73 37.10
N ASP A 23 -19.82 20.78 37.72
CA ASP A 23 -18.87 21.70 37.08
C ASP A 23 -17.66 20.96 36.50
N ALA A 24 -17.13 19.97 37.23
CA ALA A 24 -16.00 19.16 36.77
C ALA A 24 -16.30 18.40 35.47
N ALA A 25 -17.52 17.86 35.32
CA ALA A 25 -17.94 17.17 34.10
C ALA A 25 -18.09 18.14 32.92
N CYS A 26 -18.65 19.33 33.14
CA CYS A 26 -18.74 20.39 32.12
C CYS A 26 -17.35 20.87 31.68
N ILE A 27 -16.45 21.13 32.63
CA ILE A 27 -15.07 21.56 32.38
C ILE A 27 -14.31 20.47 31.61
N SER A 28 -14.50 19.20 31.97
CA SER A 28 -13.90 18.08 31.25
C SER A 28 -14.39 18.02 29.79
N MET A 29 -15.71 18.13 29.56
CA MET A 29 -16.30 18.05 28.22
C MET A 29 -15.87 19.22 27.32
N PHE A 30 -15.78 20.44 27.87
CA PHE A 30 -15.52 21.62 27.06
C PHE A 30 -14.04 22.02 26.98
N ILE A 31 -13.27 21.83 28.05
CA ILE A 31 -11.98 22.52 28.24
C ILE A 31 -10.82 21.53 28.43
N THR A 32 -10.87 20.66 29.44
CA THR A 32 -9.64 20.03 29.97
C THR A 32 -9.35 18.62 29.46
N SER A 33 -10.36 17.85 29.04
CA SER A 33 -10.16 16.50 28.52
C SER A 33 -9.32 16.50 27.23
N ASP A 34 -8.63 15.39 26.95
CA ASP A 34 -7.95 15.19 25.67
C ASP A 34 -8.89 15.23 24.46
N HIS A 35 -10.18 14.98 24.71
CA HIS A 35 -11.23 15.04 23.71
C HIS A 35 -12.27 16.12 24.04
N ALA A 36 -11.83 17.21 24.69
CA ALA A 36 -12.68 18.35 24.94
C ALA A 36 -13.06 19.09 23.65
N LEU A 37 -14.25 19.68 23.60
CA LEU A 37 -14.77 20.37 22.41
C LEU A 37 -13.86 21.54 21.96
N LEU A 38 -13.32 22.34 22.87
CA LEU A 38 -12.40 23.42 22.51
C LEU A 38 -11.01 22.88 22.10
N LYS A 39 -10.59 21.75 22.69
CA LYS A 39 -9.35 21.07 22.30
C LYS A 39 -9.45 20.45 20.91
N TYR A 40 -10.63 19.96 20.51
CA TYR A 40 -10.90 19.56 19.14
C TYR A 40 -10.60 20.71 18.17
N TRP A 41 -11.18 21.89 18.40
CA TRP A 41 -11.00 23.05 17.54
C TRP A 41 -9.57 23.57 17.54
N ARG A 42 -8.89 23.56 18.69
CA ARG A 42 -7.47 23.87 18.76
C ARG A 42 -6.64 22.88 17.94
N ASN A 43 -6.89 21.58 18.08
CA ASN A 43 -6.14 20.54 17.35
C ASN A 43 -6.42 20.61 15.85
N THR A 44 -7.68 20.74 15.43
CA THR A 44 -8.07 20.78 14.01
C THR A 44 -7.52 22.01 13.32
N THR A 45 -7.46 23.16 14.00
CA THR A 45 -6.86 24.38 13.45
C THR A 45 -5.36 24.49 13.74
N ARG A 46 -4.72 23.42 14.25
CA ARG A 46 -3.27 23.35 14.50
C ARG A 46 -2.76 24.45 15.45
N ASN A 47 -3.54 24.74 16.48
CA ASN A 47 -3.35 25.84 17.43
C ASN A 47 -3.43 27.24 16.78
N HIS A 48 -4.00 27.35 15.57
CA HIS A 48 -4.34 28.65 15.02
C HIS A 48 -5.44 29.31 15.87
N LEU A 49 -6.48 28.57 16.25
CA LEU A 49 -7.43 29.04 17.25
C LEU A 49 -6.97 28.68 18.64
N ASP A 50 -7.15 29.60 19.57
CA ASP A 50 -6.98 29.39 21.01
C ASP A 50 -8.19 29.96 21.76
N PHE A 51 -8.46 29.42 22.94
CA PHE A 51 -9.68 29.67 23.71
C PHE A 51 -9.41 30.02 25.17
N LEU A 52 -8.18 30.47 25.51
CA LEU A 52 -7.76 30.74 26.89
C LEU A 52 -8.71 31.69 27.64
N ASP A 53 -9.32 32.65 26.95
CA ASP A 53 -10.19 33.67 27.54
C ASP A 53 -11.70 33.37 27.37
N SER A 54 -12.06 32.13 27.01
CA SER A 54 -13.45 31.70 26.86
C SER A 54 -14.08 31.41 28.24
N PRO A 55 -15.08 32.20 28.69
CA PRO A 55 -15.68 31.99 30.01
C PRO A 55 -16.70 30.85 30.00
N MET A 56 -16.69 30.03 31.06
CA MET A 56 -17.80 29.14 31.40
C MET A 56 -18.61 29.77 32.53
N PHE A 57 -19.85 30.17 32.22
CA PHE A 57 -20.71 30.86 33.18
C PHE A 57 -21.28 29.88 34.22
N PRO A 58 -21.62 30.34 35.44
CA PRO A 58 -22.37 29.54 36.41
C PRO A 58 -23.68 29.00 35.80
N TRP A 59 -24.16 27.87 36.32
CA TRP A 59 -25.47 27.34 35.95
C TRP A 59 -26.57 28.37 36.17
N ILE A 60 -27.39 28.61 35.15
CA ILE A 60 -28.60 29.44 35.23
C ILE A 60 -29.84 28.59 35.01
N ASP A 61 -30.95 28.99 35.63
CA ASP A 61 -32.26 28.41 35.35
C ASP A 61 -32.95 29.29 34.30
N MET A 62 -33.50 28.68 33.26
CA MET A 62 -34.26 29.38 32.22
C MET A 62 -35.66 28.80 32.09
N THR A 63 -36.60 29.61 31.63
CA THR A 63 -37.96 29.17 31.34
C THR A 63 -38.14 29.06 29.84
N LEU A 64 -38.55 27.89 29.36
CA LEU A 64 -38.92 27.65 27.98
C LEU A 64 -40.43 27.43 27.86
N GLY A 65 -41.02 27.99 26.80
CA GLY A 65 -42.42 27.81 26.49
C GLY A 65 -42.69 26.57 25.64
N ALA A 66 -43.79 26.62 24.88
CA ALA A 66 -44.09 25.58 23.89
C ALA A 66 -43.04 25.54 22.77
N ASP A 67 -42.52 26.70 22.36
CA ASP A 67 -41.43 26.83 21.39
C ASP A 67 -40.09 26.42 22.02
N THR A 68 -39.50 25.37 21.47
CA THR A 68 -38.19 24.82 21.85
C THR A 68 -37.22 24.85 20.69
N SER A 69 -37.42 25.75 19.72
CA SER A 69 -36.46 26.02 18.64
C SER A 69 -35.11 26.45 19.21
N ARG A 70 -34.03 26.23 18.47
CA ARG A 70 -32.69 26.72 18.85
C ARG A 70 -32.67 28.22 19.15
N GLY A 71 -33.42 29.03 18.40
CA GLY A 71 -33.54 30.48 18.64
C GLY A 71 -34.19 30.81 19.98
N ALA A 72 -35.30 30.13 20.32
CA ALA A 72 -35.99 30.31 21.58
C ALA A 72 -35.12 29.90 22.77
N GLN A 73 -34.42 28.76 22.68
CA GLN A 73 -33.49 28.28 23.69
C GLN A 73 -32.35 29.29 23.95
N ALA A 74 -31.68 29.75 22.90
CA ALA A 74 -30.59 30.72 23.01
C ALA A 74 -31.05 32.04 23.63
N THR A 75 -32.20 32.56 23.17
CA THR A 75 -32.78 33.82 23.68
C THR A 75 -33.11 33.71 25.16
N ALA A 76 -33.75 32.62 25.58
CA ALA A 76 -34.09 32.40 26.99
C ALA A 76 -32.85 32.25 27.88
N ALA A 77 -31.83 31.52 27.42
CA ALA A 77 -30.58 31.34 28.16
C ALA A 77 -29.82 32.67 28.33
N ILE A 78 -29.74 33.49 27.27
CA ILE A 78 -29.12 34.81 27.30
C ILE A 78 -29.86 35.75 28.25
N ALA A 79 -31.20 35.77 28.19
CA ALA A 79 -32.02 36.60 29.07
C ALA A 79 -31.83 36.21 30.54
N ALA A 80 -31.84 34.91 30.85
CA ALA A 80 -31.63 34.40 32.19
C ALA A 80 -30.20 34.67 32.71
N LEU A 81 -29.18 34.56 31.86
CA LEU A 81 -27.80 34.92 32.23
C LEU A 81 -27.69 36.41 32.59
N ARG A 82 -28.25 37.30 31.76
CA ARG A 82 -28.26 38.75 32.02
C ARG A 82 -29.03 39.12 33.28
N ALA A 83 -30.17 38.47 33.52
CA ALA A 83 -30.96 38.70 34.72
C ALA A 83 -30.19 38.33 36.00
N ARG A 84 -29.37 37.27 35.95
CA ARG A 84 -28.57 36.82 37.09
C ARG A 84 -27.26 37.60 37.26
N PHE A 85 -26.64 38.03 36.16
CA PHE A 85 -25.34 38.70 36.17
C PHE A 85 -25.37 39.96 35.27
N PRO A 86 -26.04 41.05 35.71
CA PRO A 86 -26.21 42.23 34.88
C PRO A 86 -24.97 43.13 34.76
N ASP A 87 -24.02 43.06 35.70
CA ASP A 87 -22.85 43.94 35.77
C ASP A 87 -21.56 43.17 36.13
N PRO A 88 -20.50 43.21 35.28
CA PRO A 88 -20.49 43.76 33.93
C PRO A 88 -21.39 42.95 32.98
N PRO A 89 -21.89 43.54 31.87
CA PRO A 89 -22.73 42.81 30.92
C PRO A 89 -22.01 41.56 30.40
N PRO A 90 -22.61 40.35 30.51
CA PRO A 90 -21.87 39.10 30.45
C PRO A 90 -21.41 38.71 29.04
N LEU A 91 -21.95 39.35 28.01
CA LEU A 91 -21.66 39.02 26.61
C LEU A 91 -20.62 39.95 25.95
N VAL A 92 -20.13 40.97 26.66
CA VAL A 92 -19.25 41.99 26.07
C VAL A 92 -17.90 41.40 25.69
N GLY A 93 -17.51 41.62 24.43
CA GLY A 93 -16.21 41.20 23.89
C GLY A 93 -16.08 39.69 23.65
N LEU A 94 -17.21 38.97 23.60
CA LEU A 94 -17.26 37.57 23.15
C LEU A 94 -17.43 37.52 21.63
N ASP A 95 -16.80 36.53 21.00
CA ASP A 95 -16.90 36.28 19.56
C ASP A 95 -18.11 35.41 19.19
N GLY A 96 -18.64 34.67 20.15
CA GLY A 96 -19.78 33.78 19.98
C GLY A 96 -20.17 33.07 21.27
N LEU A 97 -21.27 32.31 21.23
CA LEU A 97 -21.82 31.63 22.40
C LEU A 97 -22.04 30.15 22.15
N VAL A 98 -21.93 29.38 23.22
CA VAL A 98 -22.35 27.99 23.27
C VAL A 98 -23.34 27.84 24.42
N VAL A 99 -24.56 27.42 24.12
CA VAL A 99 -25.65 27.25 25.09
C VAL A 99 -25.88 25.77 25.29
N LEU A 100 -25.53 25.26 26.48
CA LEU A 100 -25.90 23.92 26.91
C LEU A 100 -27.31 23.98 27.50
N THR A 101 -28.27 23.35 26.83
CA THR A 101 -29.63 23.22 27.34
C THR A 101 -29.80 21.88 28.05
N HIS A 102 -29.99 21.90 29.36
CA HIS A 102 -30.12 20.71 30.20
C HIS A 102 -31.52 20.57 30.81
N PRO A 103 -32.18 19.40 30.71
CA PRO A 103 -31.75 18.19 29.99
C PRO A 103 -31.79 18.29 28.45
N GLY A 104 -32.44 19.32 27.88
CA GLY A 104 -32.53 19.43 26.41
C GLY A 104 -33.54 18.50 25.74
N ASN A 105 -34.41 17.90 26.54
CA ASN A 105 -35.60 17.21 26.10
C ASN A 105 -36.76 17.53 27.06
N ARG A 106 -37.98 17.15 26.68
CA ARG A 106 -39.15 17.19 27.56
C ARG A 106 -40.01 15.96 27.37
N THR A 107 -40.58 15.47 28.48
CA THR A 107 -41.66 14.47 28.43
C THR A 107 -42.99 15.18 28.26
N MET A 108 -43.78 14.76 27.28
CA MET A 108 -45.09 15.33 26.98
C MET A 108 -46.13 14.26 26.67
N PRO A 109 -47.44 14.56 26.76
CA PRO A 109 -48.49 13.61 26.37
C PRO A 109 -48.28 13.11 24.94
N ASN A 110 -48.37 11.80 24.73
CA ASN A 110 -48.26 11.22 23.40
C ASN A 110 -49.53 11.56 22.60
N PRO A 111 -49.44 12.22 21.43
CA PRO A 111 -50.60 12.45 20.57
C PRO A 111 -51.30 11.15 20.12
N GLN A 112 -50.58 10.03 20.15
CA GLN A 112 -51.07 8.70 19.81
C GLN A 112 -51.44 7.86 21.05
N ALA A 113 -51.45 8.47 22.26
CA ALA A 113 -51.84 7.77 23.49
C ALA A 113 -53.23 7.11 23.33
N GLY A 114 -53.33 5.84 23.70
CA GLY A 114 -54.56 5.05 23.56
C GLY A 114 -54.64 4.20 22.28
N GLN A 115 -53.72 4.37 21.33
CA GLN A 115 -53.54 3.40 20.23
C GLN A 115 -52.75 2.16 20.71
N PRO A 116 -52.97 0.97 20.12
CA PRO A 116 -52.24 -0.23 20.51
C PRO A 116 -50.72 -0.04 20.42
N GLY A 117 -50.01 -0.32 21.51
CA GLY A 117 -48.55 -0.22 21.59
C GLY A 117 -47.99 1.19 21.82
N GLN A 118 -48.83 2.23 21.92
CA GLN A 118 -48.38 3.61 22.10
C GLN A 118 -48.34 4.01 23.58
N PRO A 119 -47.23 4.57 24.10
CA PRO A 119 -47.13 4.99 25.49
C PRO A 119 -47.99 6.23 25.78
N ALA A 120 -48.32 6.46 27.05
CA ALA A 120 -49.11 7.64 27.47
C ALA A 120 -48.35 8.97 27.29
N THR A 121 -47.03 8.93 27.37
CA THR A 121 -46.15 10.09 27.15
C THR A 121 -45.03 9.72 26.19
N VAL A 122 -44.48 10.73 25.52
CA VAL A 122 -43.29 10.64 24.68
C VAL A 122 -42.26 11.64 25.16
N THR A 123 -40.98 11.30 25.03
CA THR A 123 -39.88 12.23 25.29
C THR A 123 -39.41 12.79 23.97
N VAL A 124 -39.49 14.12 23.82
CA VAL A 124 -39.12 14.83 22.61
C VAL A 124 -37.87 15.64 22.88
N ALA A 125 -36.83 15.41 22.08
CA ALA A 125 -35.60 16.20 22.10
C ALA A 125 -35.88 17.62 21.59
N PHE A 126 -35.15 18.61 22.11
CA PHE A 126 -35.23 19.96 21.59
C PHE A 126 -34.45 20.10 20.29
N ASP A 127 -34.82 21.08 19.48
CA ASP A 127 -34.07 21.42 18.26
C ASP A 127 -32.71 22.00 18.65
N GLY A 128 -31.65 21.22 18.40
CA GLY A 128 -30.28 21.67 18.56
C GLY A 128 -29.75 22.26 17.27
N GLY A 129 -28.76 23.15 17.40
CA GLY A 129 -27.98 23.60 16.26
C GLY A 129 -27.50 25.04 16.38
N SER A 130 -26.94 25.56 15.31
CA SER A 130 -26.45 26.93 15.23
C SER A 130 -27.54 27.92 14.82
N THR A 131 -27.44 29.13 15.34
CA THR A 131 -28.33 30.27 15.07
C THR A 131 -27.60 31.59 15.33
N THR A 132 -28.30 32.71 15.20
CA THR A 132 -27.81 34.04 15.57
C THR A 132 -28.82 34.70 16.49
N VAL A 133 -28.36 35.23 17.63
CA VAL A 133 -29.19 36.02 18.56
C VAL A 133 -28.49 37.35 18.80
N GLU A 134 -29.19 38.45 18.54
CA GLU A 134 -28.65 39.82 18.72
C GLU A 134 -27.33 40.07 17.96
N GLY A 135 -27.16 39.43 16.80
CA GLY A 135 -25.95 39.54 15.97
C GLY A 135 -24.77 38.68 16.44
N LEU A 136 -24.89 37.96 17.55
CA LEU A 136 -23.90 36.98 17.99
C LEU A 136 -24.22 35.58 17.44
N PRO A 137 -23.25 34.85 16.87
CA PRO A 137 -23.43 33.46 16.51
C PRO A 137 -23.52 32.59 17.77
N VAL A 138 -24.47 31.66 17.78
CA VAL A 138 -24.76 30.79 18.94
C VAL A 138 -24.89 29.34 18.51
N ALA A 139 -24.16 28.44 19.16
CA ALA A 139 -24.39 27.00 19.11
C ALA A 139 -25.30 26.59 20.27
N VAL A 140 -26.43 25.94 19.98
CA VAL A 140 -27.36 25.44 20.99
C VAL A 140 -27.28 23.93 21.04
N LEU A 141 -26.93 23.41 22.22
CA LEU A 141 -26.57 22.02 22.46
C LEU A 141 -27.52 21.39 23.49
N PRO A 142 -28.62 20.76 23.07
CA PRO A 142 -29.49 20.00 23.97
C PRO A 142 -28.77 18.74 24.47
N VAL A 143 -28.50 18.67 25.77
CA VAL A 143 -27.54 17.72 26.35
C VAL A 143 -27.89 16.25 26.06
N MET A 144 -29.16 15.87 26.24
CA MET A 144 -29.60 14.48 26.12
C MET A 144 -29.69 13.94 24.69
N SER A 145 -29.49 14.78 23.66
CA SER A 145 -29.51 14.37 22.25
C SER A 145 -28.24 14.75 21.49
N SER A 146 -27.29 15.44 22.13
CA SER A 146 -26.06 15.90 21.49
C SER A 146 -24.94 14.90 21.68
N ASP A 147 -24.34 14.45 20.58
CA ASP A 147 -23.04 13.77 20.58
C ASP A 147 -21.88 14.74 20.31
N HIS A 148 -20.65 14.29 20.53
CA HIS A 148 -19.48 15.15 20.38
C HIS A 148 -19.28 15.62 18.94
N THR A 149 -19.62 14.82 17.93
CA THR A 149 -19.53 15.26 16.52
C THR A 149 -20.51 16.38 16.22
N PHE A 150 -21.75 16.27 16.71
CA PHE A 150 -22.76 17.32 16.62
C PHE A 150 -22.31 18.57 17.38
N MET A 151 -21.89 18.44 18.64
CA MET A 151 -21.43 19.58 19.43
C MET A 151 -20.27 20.32 18.77
N CYS A 152 -19.28 19.59 18.23
CA CYS A 152 -18.18 20.22 17.50
C CYS A 152 -18.67 20.89 16.22
N HIS A 153 -19.54 20.24 15.44
CA HIS A 153 -20.11 20.79 14.21
C HIS A 153 -20.79 22.14 14.43
N GLU A 154 -21.65 22.23 15.45
CA GLU A 154 -22.37 23.46 15.75
C GLU A 154 -21.45 24.58 16.24
N ILE A 155 -20.41 24.23 17.02
CA ILE A 155 -19.36 25.19 17.37
C ILE A 155 -18.60 25.64 16.10
N GLY A 156 -18.44 24.77 15.10
CA GLY A 156 -17.86 25.11 13.81
C GLY A 156 -18.58 26.25 13.12
N HIS A 157 -19.91 26.26 13.14
CA HIS A 157 -20.70 27.39 12.63
C HIS A 157 -20.45 28.69 13.38
N VAL A 158 -20.29 28.63 14.71
CA VAL A 158 -19.92 29.79 15.51
C VAL A 158 -18.53 30.33 15.12
N LEU A 159 -17.63 29.44 14.73
CA LEU A 159 -16.29 29.78 14.25
C LEU A 159 -16.24 30.20 12.76
N GLY A 160 -17.39 30.21 12.06
CA GLY A 160 -17.50 30.63 10.67
C GLY A 160 -17.37 29.51 9.63
N PHE A 161 -17.35 28.24 10.04
CA PHE A 161 -17.35 27.12 9.11
C PHE A 161 -18.73 26.89 8.50
N ALA A 162 -18.76 26.64 7.19
CA ALA A 162 -19.96 26.24 6.47
C ALA A 162 -19.99 24.72 6.26
N HIS A 163 -21.18 24.18 5.97
CA HIS A 163 -21.35 22.77 5.60
C HIS A 163 -20.46 22.41 4.41
N SER A 164 -19.99 21.17 4.40
CA SER A 164 -19.35 20.55 3.24
C SER A 164 -20.37 19.77 2.41
N PHE A 165 -20.09 19.66 1.12
CA PHE A 165 -20.95 19.03 0.13
C PHE A 165 -20.23 17.82 -0.49
N GLY A 166 -20.94 16.98 -1.25
CA GLY A 166 -20.33 15.81 -1.85
C GLY A 166 -21.33 14.85 -2.47
N LEU A 167 -21.42 13.68 -1.86
CA LEU A 167 -22.32 12.60 -2.23
C LEU A 167 -23.77 13.00 -1.98
N ASP A 168 -24.64 12.64 -2.93
CA ASP A 168 -26.07 12.79 -2.77
C ASP A 168 -26.58 11.95 -1.59
N ASN A 169 -27.37 12.58 -0.73
CA ASN A 169 -27.98 11.99 0.45
C ASN A 169 -29.36 12.62 0.69
N ASN A 170 -30.02 12.36 1.82
CA ASN A 170 -31.28 13.00 2.19
C ASN A 170 -31.13 14.48 2.62
N GLY A 171 -29.94 15.07 2.50
CA GLY A 171 -29.65 16.47 2.78
C GLY A 171 -30.11 16.90 4.17
N THR A 172 -30.98 17.91 4.18
CA THR A 172 -31.63 18.45 5.39
C THR A 172 -32.95 17.78 5.72
N ASP A 173 -33.39 16.78 4.95
CA ASP A 173 -34.59 16.01 5.22
C ASP A 173 -34.29 14.90 6.23
N TRP A 174 -34.60 15.18 7.49
CA TRP A 174 -34.35 14.30 8.63
C TRP A 174 -35.48 13.30 8.89
N ASN A 175 -36.52 13.25 8.05
CA ASN A 175 -37.66 12.38 8.26
C ASN A 175 -37.47 11.03 7.54
N PRO A 176 -37.09 9.94 8.24
CA PRO A 176 -36.90 8.63 7.61
C PRO A 176 -38.21 8.02 7.08
N GLY A 177 -39.36 8.59 7.44
CA GLY A 177 -40.68 8.19 6.95
C GLY A 177 -41.23 9.07 5.82
N ASP A 178 -40.46 10.04 5.31
CA ASP A 178 -40.89 10.84 4.17
C ASP A 178 -40.89 9.98 2.90
N THR A 179 -42.04 9.89 2.24
CA THR A 179 -42.16 9.15 0.97
C THR A 179 -41.61 9.93 -0.22
N ASN A 180 -41.29 11.23 -0.04
CA ASN A 180 -40.75 12.14 -1.06
C ASN A 180 -39.42 12.75 -0.60
N ILE A 181 -38.44 11.90 -0.27
CA ILE A 181 -37.10 12.33 0.17
C ILE A 181 -36.51 13.38 -0.77
N ILE A 182 -36.09 14.51 -0.20
CA ILE A 182 -35.37 15.56 -0.93
C ILE A 182 -33.91 15.15 -1.04
N VAL A 183 -33.52 14.62 -2.20
CA VAL A 183 -32.13 14.27 -2.49
C VAL A 183 -31.28 15.54 -2.60
N GLY A 184 -30.21 15.62 -1.82
CA GLY A 184 -29.33 16.77 -1.76
C GLY A 184 -27.86 16.41 -1.45
N PRO A 185 -26.89 17.17 -1.98
CA PRO A 185 -25.46 16.93 -1.77
C PRO A 185 -24.88 17.56 -0.49
N GLU A 186 -25.68 18.31 0.26
CA GLU A 186 -25.28 18.92 1.53
C GLU A 186 -24.99 17.83 2.58
N TYR A 187 -23.96 18.04 3.41
CA TYR A 187 -23.39 17.01 4.28
C TYR A 187 -22.86 15.78 3.52
N GLY A 188 -22.52 15.91 2.24
CA GLY A 188 -22.10 14.78 1.40
C GLY A 188 -20.63 14.39 1.50
N SER A 189 -19.82 15.02 2.37
CA SER A 189 -18.39 14.70 2.51
C SER A 189 -18.14 13.75 3.70
N PRO A 190 -17.74 12.48 3.48
CA PRO A 190 -17.50 11.52 4.56
C PRO A 190 -16.24 11.81 5.38
N TYR A 191 -15.42 12.77 4.93
CA TYR A 191 -14.14 13.13 5.53
C TYR A 191 -14.16 14.54 6.13
N ASP A 192 -15.31 15.13 6.42
CA ASP A 192 -15.36 16.48 7.03
C ASP A 192 -16.35 16.51 8.17
N LEU A 193 -15.94 17.01 9.34
CA LEU A 193 -16.83 17.25 10.48
C LEU A 193 -17.99 18.17 10.11
N MET A 194 -17.81 19.09 9.16
CA MET A 194 -18.90 19.95 8.69
C MET A 194 -19.93 19.19 7.82
N SER A 195 -19.78 17.88 7.69
CA SER A 195 -20.80 16.93 7.23
C SER A 195 -21.34 16.02 8.33
N SER A 196 -21.01 16.20 9.62
CA SER A 196 -21.24 15.19 10.68
C SER A 196 -22.67 14.68 10.80
N ALA A 197 -23.62 15.53 10.44
CA ALA A 197 -25.03 15.20 10.34
C ALA A 197 -25.28 13.96 9.44
N SER A 198 -24.35 13.62 8.54
CA SER A 198 -24.41 12.46 7.64
C SER A 198 -23.69 11.21 8.07
N PHE A 199 -23.04 11.22 9.24
CA PHE A 199 -22.30 10.04 9.67
C PHE A 199 -23.28 8.91 10.02
N GLY A 200 -22.88 7.68 9.67
CA GLY A 200 -23.73 6.50 9.72
C GLY A 200 -24.42 6.23 8.38
N SER A 201 -25.71 5.89 8.46
CA SER A 201 -26.52 5.38 7.34
C SER A 201 -27.36 6.51 6.72
N ARG A 202 -27.05 6.92 5.48
CA ARG A 202 -27.82 7.94 4.75
C ARG A 202 -28.74 7.31 3.71
N TRP A 203 -30.01 7.74 3.73
CA TRP A 203 -31.10 7.10 2.99
C TRP A 203 -31.36 7.80 1.65
N LEU A 204 -31.53 7.00 0.59
CA LEU A 204 -32.19 7.43 -0.65
C LEU A 204 -33.31 6.40 -0.90
N GLY A 205 -34.56 6.73 -0.58
CA GLY A 205 -35.67 5.78 -0.59
C GLY A 205 -35.67 4.84 0.62
N THR A 206 -35.96 3.55 0.41
CA THR A 206 -36.25 2.57 1.49
C THR A 206 -35.02 1.99 2.22
N GLY A 207 -33.81 2.49 2.00
CA GLY A 207 -32.58 1.93 2.57
C GLY A 207 -31.43 2.94 2.59
N PRO A 208 -30.37 2.71 3.40
CA PRO A 208 -29.18 3.51 3.25
C PRO A 208 -28.52 3.13 1.94
N PHE A 209 -28.36 4.10 1.05
CA PHE A 209 -27.71 3.84 -0.23
C PHE A 209 -26.21 3.67 -0.02
N TYR A 210 -25.64 4.42 0.95
CA TYR A 210 -24.24 4.37 1.34
C TYR A 210 -24.04 4.58 2.86
N GLN A 211 -22.93 4.05 3.40
CA GLN A 211 -22.55 4.18 4.81
C GLN A 211 -21.17 4.84 4.95
N ALA A 212 -21.09 5.85 5.83
CA ALA A 212 -19.84 6.53 6.15
C ALA A 212 -19.76 6.83 7.65
N SER A 213 -18.81 6.23 8.36
CA SER A 213 -18.71 6.27 9.82
C SER A 213 -17.28 6.64 10.25
N PRO A 214 -16.78 7.84 9.93
CA PRO A 214 -15.42 8.29 10.26
C PRO A 214 -15.16 8.48 11.78
N THR A 215 -16.10 8.04 12.61
CA THR A 215 -16.17 8.33 14.05
C THR A 215 -15.62 7.20 14.89
N PHE A 216 -15.12 7.53 16.07
CA PHE A 216 -14.71 6.55 17.08
C PHE A 216 -15.34 6.86 18.43
N VAL A 217 -15.40 5.86 19.31
CA VAL A 217 -15.86 6.05 20.69
C VAL A 217 -14.70 6.52 21.55
N GLY A 218 -14.83 7.71 22.14
CA GLY A 218 -13.86 8.25 23.09
C GLY A 218 -14.13 7.87 24.55
N PRO A 219 -13.28 8.35 25.47
CA PRO A 219 -13.45 8.10 26.89
C PRO A 219 -14.72 8.77 27.42
N THR A 220 -15.45 8.07 28.27
CA THR A 220 -16.61 8.63 28.98
C THR A 220 -16.16 9.68 30.00
N ILE A 221 -17.02 10.65 30.24
CA ILE A 221 -16.81 11.67 31.28
C ILE A 221 -17.71 11.31 32.47
N PRO A 222 -17.13 11.09 33.68
CA PRO A 222 -17.92 10.85 34.88
C PRO A 222 -18.99 11.94 35.07
N ASP A 223 -20.18 11.52 35.48
CA ASP A 223 -21.34 12.38 35.75
C ASP A 223 -21.88 13.18 34.55
N TRP A 224 -21.40 12.91 33.32
CA TRP A 224 -22.06 13.39 32.11
C TRP A 224 -23.32 12.56 31.82
N PRO A 225 -24.51 13.16 31.67
CA PRO A 225 -25.78 12.43 31.72
C PRO A 225 -26.12 11.66 30.43
N ASN A 226 -25.42 11.90 29.33
CA ASN A 226 -25.67 11.26 28.04
C ASN A 226 -24.51 10.32 27.66
N ALA A 227 -24.71 9.00 27.76
CA ALA A 227 -23.70 8.01 27.38
C ALA A 227 -23.39 7.99 25.87
N GLY A 228 -24.31 8.46 25.03
CA GLY A 228 -24.10 8.60 23.58
C GLY A 228 -23.24 9.80 23.20
N ALA A 229 -22.82 10.63 24.17
CA ALA A 229 -22.11 11.88 23.89
C ALA A 229 -20.70 11.70 23.31
N PHE A 230 -20.14 10.48 23.32
CA PHE A 230 -18.71 10.24 23.11
C PHE A 230 -18.36 9.69 21.72
N SER A 231 -19.25 9.88 20.73
CA SER A 231 -18.91 9.67 19.31
C SER A 231 -18.07 10.84 18.79
N MET A 232 -16.83 10.57 18.37
CA MET A 232 -15.79 11.59 18.12
C MET A 232 -15.19 11.49 16.72
N GLY A 233 -14.62 12.60 16.26
CA GLY A 233 -14.00 12.69 14.93
C GLY A 233 -15.01 12.93 13.80
N PRO A 234 -14.54 13.02 12.54
CA PRO A 234 -13.15 13.17 12.13
C PRO A 234 -12.65 14.60 12.40
N HIS A 235 -11.42 14.90 12.00
CA HIS A 235 -11.01 16.30 11.80
C HIS A 235 -11.87 16.97 10.72
N VAL A 236 -12.01 18.29 10.79
CA VAL A 236 -12.43 19.13 9.66
C VAL A 236 -11.49 18.87 8.47
N ALA A 237 -12.04 18.70 7.27
CA ALA A 237 -11.23 18.49 6.07
C ALA A 237 -10.26 19.67 5.88
N ARG A 238 -9.00 19.38 5.50
CA ARG A 238 -7.99 20.44 5.29
C ARG A 238 -8.40 21.38 4.16
N ALA A 239 -9.17 20.87 3.19
CA ALA A 239 -9.80 21.68 2.16
C ALA A 239 -10.72 22.76 2.75
N ASN A 240 -11.60 22.41 3.70
CA ASN A 240 -12.55 23.34 4.32
C ASN A 240 -11.85 24.28 5.29
N LEU A 241 -10.87 23.77 6.06
CA LEU A 241 -9.99 24.59 6.87
C LEU A 241 -9.25 25.64 6.04
N HIS A 242 -8.67 25.27 4.89
CA HIS A 242 -8.00 26.21 4.01
C HIS A 242 -8.97 27.24 3.41
N LEU A 243 -10.18 26.81 3.03
CA LEU A 243 -11.17 27.70 2.43
C LEU A 243 -11.62 28.81 3.41
N GLN A 244 -11.82 28.45 4.69
CA GLN A 244 -12.34 29.38 5.71
C GLN A 244 -11.23 30.11 6.48
N MET A 245 -10.09 29.46 6.72
CA MET A 245 -8.97 29.93 7.55
C MET A 245 -7.62 29.51 6.95
N PRO A 246 -7.22 30.04 5.77
CA PRO A 246 -5.98 29.64 5.10
C PRO A 246 -4.72 29.81 5.98
N GLU A 247 -4.72 30.80 6.87
CA GLU A 247 -3.66 31.06 7.84
C GLU A 247 -3.41 29.92 8.83
N ALA A 248 -4.43 29.08 9.10
CA ALA A 248 -4.26 27.89 9.94
C ALA A 248 -3.37 26.81 9.29
N LEU A 249 -3.18 26.90 7.97
CA LEU A 249 -2.33 26.01 7.18
C LEU A 249 -1.12 26.74 6.58
N ALA A 250 -0.79 27.94 7.05
CA ALA A 250 0.38 28.68 6.59
C ALA A 250 1.66 27.83 6.74
N GLY A 251 2.42 27.69 5.64
CA GLY A 251 3.62 26.85 5.58
C GLY A 251 3.36 25.34 5.56
N ARG A 252 2.10 24.90 5.48
CA ARG A 252 1.68 23.48 5.48
C ARG A 252 1.04 23.03 4.17
N VAL A 253 1.01 23.91 3.17
CA VAL A 253 0.40 23.63 1.86
C VAL A 253 1.48 23.56 0.78
N ILE A 254 1.23 22.78 -0.25
CA ILE A 254 1.90 22.89 -1.55
C ILE A 254 0.88 23.54 -2.48
N ASP A 255 1.16 24.75 -2.96
CA ASP A 255 0.23 25.51 -3.81
C ASP A 255 0.83 25.66 -5.22
N VAL A 256 0.16 25.04 -6.19
CA VAL A 256 0.58 25.01 -7.59
C VAL A 256 -0.61 25.20 -8.54
N GLY A 257 -0.34 25.61 -9.77
CA GLY A 257 -1.35 25.63 -10.82
C GLY A 257 -1.68 24.23 -11.33
N PHE A 258 -2.78 24.10 -12.06
CA PHE A 258 -3.08 22.86 -12.79
C PHE A 258 -1.93 22.48 -13.74
N PRO A 259 -1.60 21.18 -13.87
CA PRO A 259 -0.62 20.74 -14.85
C PRO A 259 -1.07 21.13 -16.26
N ALA A 260 -0.12 21.58 -17.09
CA ALA A 260 -0.34 21.69 -18.53
C ALA A 260 -0.59 20.30 -19.14
N PRO A 261 -1.27 20.18 -20.29
CA PRO A 261 -1.43 18.91 -20.98
C PRO A 261 -0.07 18.21 -21.21
N GLY A 262 0.04 16.95 -20.81
CA GLY A 262 1.29 16.18 -20.88
C GLY A 262 2.32 16.46 -19.78
N ALA A 263 2.06 17.43 -18.89
CA ALA A 263 2.86 17.66 -17.69
C ALA A 263 2.28 16.94 -16.47
N THR A 264 3.14 16.68 -15.50
CA THR A 264 2.79 16.05 -14.22
C THR A 264 3.21 16.96 -13.07
N VAL A 265 2.31 17.15 -12.11
CA VAL A 265 2.64 17.72 -10.80
C VAL A 265 2.93 16.55 -9.87
N ASN A 266 4.14 16.50 -9.30
CA ASN A 266 4.50 15.55 -8.26
C ASN A 266 4.59 16.27 -6.92
N ALA A 267 4.01 15.69 -5.88
CA ALA A 267 4.05 16.26 -4.53
C ALA A 267 4.07 15.14 -3.49
N ARG A 268 4.88 15.30 -2.44
CA ARG A 268 4.78 14.44 -1.25
C ARG A 268 4.05 15.21 -0.16
N ILE A 269 2.97 14.64 0.36
CA ILE A 269 2.23 15.21 1.49
C ILE A 269 2.24 14.26 2.69
N ALA A 270 2.37 14.83 3.88
CA ALA A 270 2.21 14.16 5.16
C ALA A 270 0.71 13.99 5.50
N PRO A 271 0.36 13.08 6.42
CA PRO A 271 -1.01 12.95 6.90
C PRO A 271 -1.57 14.27 7.46
N ALA A 272 -2.88 14.46 7.33
CA ALA A 272 -3.61 15.60 7.85
C ALA A 272 -3.42 15.82 9.36
N SER A 273 -3.22 14.74 10.12
CA SER A 273 -2.94 14.72 11.55
C SER A 273 -1.47 14.99 11.91
N ALA A 274 -0.55 14.96 10.94
CA ALA A 274 0.88 15.04 11.20
C ALA A 274 1.28 16.40 11.77
N SER A 275 2.15 16.39 12.78
CA SER A 275 2.61 17.60 13.47
C SER A 275 3.50 18.49 12.60
N SER A 276 4.15 17.95 11.57
CA SER A 276 5.09 18.63 10.63
C SER A 276 4.86 18.18 9.17
N GLY A 277 5.46 18.88 8.20
CA GLY A 277 5.35 18.57 6.76
C GLY A 277 4.11 19.14 6.04
N HIS A 278 4.15 19.23 4.71
CA HIS A 278 3.00 19.70 3.93
C HIS A 278 1.85 18.70 4.02
N CYS A 279 0.66 19.11 4.44
CA CYS A 279 -0.49 18.21 4.67
C CYS A 279 -1.64 18.42 3.67
N LEU A 280 -1.46 19.31 2.70
CA LEU A 280 -2.47 19.67 1.70
C LEU A 280 -1.78 20.07 0.40
N LEU A 281 -2.17 19.45 -0.70
CA LEU A 281 -1.85 19.92 -2.05
C LEU A 281 -3.03 20.75 -2.57
N ILE A 282 -2.73 21.93 -3.10
CA ILE A 282 -3.67 22.87 -3.69
C ILE A 282 -3.33 23.02 -5.16
N LEU A 283 -4.33 22.79 -6.00
CA LEU A 283 -4.26 22.90 -7.44
C LEU A 283 -5.19 24.04 -7.87
N ARG A 284 -4.62 25.11 -8.43
CA ARG A 284 -5.38 26.27 -8.91
C ARG A 284 -5.74 26.15 -10.40
N PRO A 285 -7.03 26.28 -10.76
CA PRO A 285 -7.42 26.27 -12.17
C PRO A 285 -6.89 27.52 -12.89
N PRO A 286 -6.69 27.47 -14.21
CA PRO A 286 -6.40 28.65 -15.01
C PRO A 286 -7.50 29.71 -14.85
N GLY A 287 -7.11 30.96 -14.55
CA GLY A 287 -8.05 32.06 -14.37
C GLY A 287 -8.90 31.96 -13.09
N GLU A 288 -8.39 31.28 -12.06
CA GLU A 288 -9.07 31.11 -10.78
C GLU A 288 -9.71 32.41 -10.25
N PRO A 289 -11.03 32.41 -9.96
CA PRO A 289 -11.69 33.57 -9.38
C PRO A 289 -11.25 33.81 -7.92
N PRO A 290 -11.38 35.04 -7.38
CA PRO A 290 -10.91 35.37 -6.02
C PRO A 290 -11.53 34.51 -4.90
N ASN A 291 -12.71 33.93 -5.14
CA ASN A 291 -13.40 33.05 -4.21
C ASN A 291 -12.96 31.57 -4.30
N GLY A 292 -11.97 31.26 -5.15
CA GLY A 292 -11.34 29.94 -5.27
C GLY A 292 -12.18 28.88 -5.97
N VAL A 293 -13.31 29.23 -6.60
CA VAL A 293 -14.17 28.27 -7.31
C VAL A 293 -13.38 27.54 -8.40
N GLY A 294 -13.49 26.22 -8.44
CA GLY A 294 -12.73 25.34 -9.34
C GLY A 294 -11.39 24.85 -8.77
N ARG A 295 -10.92 25.40 -7.65
CA ARG A 295 -9.73 24.90 -6.93
C ARG A 295 -9.92 23.46 -6.50
N VAL A 296 -8.88 22.65 -6.70
CA VAL A 296 -8.82 21.25 -6.26
C VAL A 296 -7.90 21.15 -5.05
N TYR A 297 -8.34 20.40 -4.05
CA TYR A 297 -7.62 20.11 -2.83
C TYR A 297 -7.39 18.61 -2.73
N VAL A 298 -6.16 18.21 -2.37
CA VAL A 298 -5.81 16.82 -2.14
C VAL A 298 -5.16 16.71 -0.75
N GLU A 299 -5.75 15.91 0.12
CA GLU A 299 -5.25 15.64 1.47
C GLU A 299 -5.03 14.14 1.68
N TYR A 300 -4.19 13.78 2.66
CA TYR A 300 -3.97 12.39 3.04
C TYR A 300 -4.46 12.17 4.46
N ARG A 301 -5.36 11.19 4.65
CA ARG A 301 -6.00 10.89 5.91
C ARG A 301 -5.59 9.50 6.39
N THR A 302 -5.21 9.38 7.64
CA THR A 302 -4.80 8.10 8.28
C THR A 302 -5.58 7.90 9.57
N LEU A 303 -5.62 6.66 10.08
CA LEU A 303 -6.32 6.29 11.32
C LEU A 303 -5.66 6.82 12.62
N SER A 304 -5.36 8.12 12.67
CA SER A 304 -4.60 8.73 13.75
C SER A 304 -5.28 9.99 14.30
N GLY A 305 -5.02 10.30 15.58
CA GLY A 305 -5.59 11.46 16.24
C GLY A 305 -7.13 11.43 16.22
N TRP A 306 -7.73 12.49 15.68
CA TRP A 306 -9.19 12.63 15.53
C TRP A 306 -9.76 11.86 14.33
N ASP A 307 -8.92 11.32 13.45
CA ASP A 307 -9.32 10.53 12.29
C ASP A 307 -9.27 9.01 12.55
N ARG A 308 -9.06 8.60 13.81
CA ARG A 308 -8.92 7.17 14.17
C ARG A 308 -10.16 6.31 13.94
N GLY A 309 -11.31 6.93 13.66
CA GLY A 309 -12.54 6.23 13.32
C GLY A 309 -12.61 5.79 11.85
N MET A 310 -11.63 6.17 11.02
CA MET A 310 -11.60 5.76 9.62
C MET A 310 -11.39 4.26 9.46
N ASP A 311 -11.96 3.72 8.38
CA ASP A 311 -11.93 2.30 8.06
C ASP A 311 -10.70 1.94 7.20
N PRO A 312 -9.72 1.17 7.70
CA PRO A 312 -8.54 0.85 6.91
C PRO A 312 -8.87 -0.10 5.73
N LEU A 313 -9.86 -0.99 5.88
CA LEU A 313 -10.05 -2.15 4.98
C LEU A 313 -11.51 -2.47 4.62
N GLY A 314 -12.47 -2.02 5.39
CA GLY A 314 -13.87 -2.39 5.27
C GLY A 314 -14.66 -1.55 4.26
N PRO A 315 -15.98 -1.77 4.21
CA PRO A 315 -16.87 -1.23 3.19
C PRO A 315 -17.30 0.22 3.47
N ASP A 316 -16.88 0.80 4.59
CA ASP A 316 -17.23 2.17 4.96
C ASP A 316 -16.59 3.15 3.95
N LEU A 317 -17.31 4.20 3.55
CA LEU A 317 -16.77 5.18 2.62
C LEU A 317 -15.66 6.05 3.21
N ALA A 318 -15.60 6.18 4.54
CA ALA A 318 -14.58 6.93 5.24
C ALA A 318 -13.29 6.10 5.42
N ARG A 319 -12.71 5.64 4.31
CA ARG A 319 -11.49 4.82 4.34
C ARG A 319 -10.24 5.66 4.54
N GLU A 320 -9.25 5.10 5.24
CA GLU A 320 -7.90 5.66 5.23
C GLU A 320 -7.37 5.78 3.79
N GLY A 321 -6.83 6.95 3.41
CA GLY A 321 -6.41 7.19 2.05
C GLY A 321 -6.26 8.66 1.68
N VAL A 322 -6.02 8.90 0.39
CA VAL A 322 -6.00 10.23 -0.20
C VAL A 322 -7.41 10.68 -0.48
N VAL A 323 -7.77 11.91 -0.11
CA VAL A 323 -9.10 12.48 -0.29
C VAL A 323 -9.00 13.70 -1.18
N VAL A 324 -9.93 13.82 -2.12
CA VAL A 324 -9.97 14.93 -3.07
C VAL A 324 -11.26 15.74 -2.90
N HIS A 325 -11.10 17.05 -2.85
CA HIS A 325 -12.21 18.00 -2.84
C HIS A 325 -12.05 19.07 -3.92
N THR A 326 -13.16 19.70 -4.32
CA THR A 326 -13.16 20.91 -5.14
C THR A 326 -13.94 22.03 -4.46
N VAL A 327 -13.63 23.29 -4.76
CA VAL A 327 -14.52 24.41 -4.43
C VAL A 327 -15.58 24.56 -5.52
N VAL A 328 -16.86 24.50 -5.14
CA VAL A 328 -18.00 24.66 -6.04
C VAL A 328 -18.82 25.85 -5.57
N ASN A 329 -19.29 26.68 -6.51
CA ASN A 329 -20.24 27.74 -6.19
C ASN A 329 -21.65 27.16 -6.11
N GLN A 330 -22.15 26.95 -4.90
CA GLN A 330 -23.49 26.41 -4.66
C GLN A 330 -24.53 27.56 -4.71
N PRO A 331 -25.61 27.44 -5.50
CA PRO A 331 -26.67 28.44 -5.52
C PRO A 331 -27.18 28.76 -4.10
N ASN A 332 -27.32 30.05 -3.80
CA ASN A 332 -27.78 30.60 -2.50
C ASN A 332 -26.89 30.31 -1.28
N ALA A 333 -25.82 29.50 -1.41
CA ALA A 333 -24.87 29.21 -0.35
C ALA A 333 -23.48 29.83 -0.61
N GLY A 334 -23.12 30.05 -1.87
CA GLY A 334 -21.80 30.53 -2.28
C GLY A 334 -20.77 29.40 -2.39
N PRO A 335 -19.46 29.72 -2.33
CA PRO A 335 -18.39 28.73 -2.42
C PRO A 335 -18.46 27.68 -1.30
N ARG A 336 -18.40 26.40 -1.67
CA ARG A 336 -18.44 25.26 -0.77
C ARG A 336 -17.41 24.21 -1.17
N ILE A 337 -16.84 23.55 -0.16
CA ILE A 337 -16.03 22.35 -0.39
C ILE A 337 -16.94 21.21 -0.79
N TRP A 338 -16.54 20.52 -1.86
CA TRP A 338 -17.27 19.42 -2.46
C TRP A 338 -16.38 18.19 -2.55
N TYR A 339 -16.77 17.08 -1.92
CA TYR A 339 -16.04 15.81 -2.00
C TYR A 339 -16.11 15.22 -3.42
N ARG A 340 -14.95 14.86 -3.96
CA ARG A 340 -14.78 14.33 -5.33
C ARG A 340 -14.23 12.92 -5.38
N GLY A 341 -14.01 12.30 -4.24
CA GLY A 341 -13.50 10.95 -4.16
C GLY A 341 -12.35 10.74 -3.21
N SER A 342 -11.99 9.48 -3.05
CA SER A 342 -10.81 9.07 -2.31
C SER A 342 -10.08 7.93 -3.01
N ILE A 343 -8.79 7.81 -2.73
CA ILE A 343 -7.93 6.69 -3.11
C ILE A 343 -7.55 5.98 -1.81
N PRO A 344 -8.23 4.87 -1.46
CA PRO A 344 -7.91 4.15 -0.24
C PRO A 344 -6.45 3.65 -0.26
N THR A 345 -5.79 3.67 0.90
CA THR A 345 -4.41 3.18 1.03
C THR A 345 -4.31 1.71 0.60
N VAL A 346 -5.36 0.94 0.88
CA VAL A 346 -5.50 -0.46 0.48
C VAL A 346 -6.55 -0.58 -0.62
N SER A 347 -6.09 -0.37 -1.86
CA SER A 347 -6.89 -0.51 -3.07
C SER A 347 -6.00 -0.95 -4.22
N VAL A 348 -6.55 -1.73 -5.14
CA VAL A 348 -5.91 -2.00 -6.44
C VAL A 348 -5.88 -0.75 -7.31
N ASP A 349 -6.91 0.08 -7.16
CA ASP A 349 -7.06 1.34 -7.86
C ASP A 349 -6.35 2.47 -7.13
N ARG A 350 -5.41 3.11 -7.83
CA ARG A 350 -4.46 4.06 -7.26
C ARG A 350 -4.69 5.49 -7.74
N ASP A 351 -5.82 5.76 -8.38
CA ASP A 351 -6.15 7.10 -8.82
C ASP A 351 -7.62 7.47 -8.66
N VAL A 352 -7.92 8.76 -8.84
CA VAL A 352 -9.26 9.30 -8.86
C VAL A 352 -9.34 10.40 -9.92
N ALA A 353 -10.31 10.28 -10.82
CA ALA A 353 -10.66 11.34 -11.75
C ALA A 353 -11.47 12.42 -11.02
N VAL A 354 -10.97 13.65 -11.03
CA VAL A 354 -11.59 14.75 -10.30
C VAL A 354 -12.75 15.30 -11.11
N ALA A 355 -13.97 14.99 -10.67
CA ALA A 355 -15.19 15.35 -11.40
C ALA A 355 -15.25 16.85 -11.73
N SER A 356 -15.83 17.19 -12.89
CA SER A 356 -15.90 18.54 -13.47
C SER A 356 -14.55 19.18 -13.85
N THR A 357 -13.46 18.42 -13.81
CA THR A 357 -12.13 18.87 -14.26
C THR A 357 -11.50 17.81 -15.18
N SER A 358 -10.38 18.15 -15.81
CA SER A 358 -9.57 17.17 -16.55
C SER A 358 -8.54 16.45 -15.67
N LEU A 359 -8.53 16.67 -14.36
CA LEU A 359 -7.46 16.17 -13.51
C LEU A 359 -7.67 14.72 -13.08
N VAL A 360 -6.57 14.00 -13.02
CA VAL A 360 -6.47 12.69 -12.38
C VAL A 360 -5.40 12.79 -11.30
N VAL A 361 -5.77 12.40 -10.09
CA VAL A 361 -4.86 12.34 -8.94
C VAL A 361 -4.51 10.89 -8.72
N SER A 362 -3.23 10.55 -8.69
CA SER A 362 -2.74 9.20 -8.37
C SER A 362 -1.90 9.22 -7.10
N ALA A 363 -1.93 8.14 -6.34
CA ALA A 363 -1.22 8.00 -5.08
C ALA A 363 -0.30 6.77 -5.07
N ALA A 364 0.92 6.95 -4.59
CA ALA A 364 1.93 5.91 -4.41
C ALA A 364 2.65 6.05 -3.06
N ASN A 365 3.30 4.98 -2.60
CA ASN A 365 4.12 4.96 -1.38
C ASN A 365 3.41 5.55 -0.14
N ALA A 366 2.10 5.33 -0.03
CA ALA A 366 1.32 5.75 1.13
C ALA A 366 1.77 4.97 2.37
N GLY A 367 2.02 5.68 3.46
CA GLY A 367 2.38 5.12 4.75
C GLY A 367 2.30 6.17 5.87
N ALA A 368 2.72 5.80 7.07
CA ALA A 368 2.56 6.65 8.26
C ALA A 368 3.20 8.06 8.12
N ASP A 369 4.27 8.19 7.34
CA ASP A 369 5.00 9.45 7.17
C ASP A 369 4.48 10.31 6.00
N GLY A 370 3.63 9.76 5.14
CA GLY A 370 3.08 10.49 4.00
C GLY A 370 2.78 9.63 2.78
N VAL A 371 2.42 10.31 1.71
CA VAL A 371 2.07 9.74 0.41
C VAL A 371 2.68 10.57 -0.72
N ASP A 372 3.12 9.89 -1.77
CA ASP A 372 3.56 10.52 -3.00
C ASP A 372 2.37 10.64 -3.94
N LEU A 373 2.09 11.87 -4.37
CA LEU A 373 1.02 12.22 -5.29
C LEU A 373 1.59 12.55 -6.66
N SER A 374 0.89 12.10 -7.70
CA SER A 374 1.10 12.50 -9.08
C SER A 374 -0.23 13.02 -9.62
N VAL A 375 -0.24 14.22 -10.21
CA VAL A 375 -1.45 14.82 -10.80
C VAL A 375 -1.20 15.14 -12.26
N THR A 376 -2.08 14.63 -13.12
CA THR A 376 -2.01 14.80 -14.57
C THR A 376 -3.31 15.39 -15.12
N ALA A 377 -3.23 16.00 -16.31
CA ALA A 377 -4.39 16.34 -17.11
C ALA A 377 -4.72 15.16 -18.04
N GLY A 378 -5.82 14.45 -17.76
CA GLY A 378 -6.27 13.26 -18.47
C GLY A 378 -5.82 11.95 -17.81
N ALA A 379 -6.61 10.91 -18.04
CA ALA A 379 -6.34 9.55 -17.56
C ALA A 379 -5.49 8.79 -18.58
N VAL A 380 -4.31 8.34 -18.16
CA VAL A 380 -3.58 7.27 -18.87
C VAL A 380 -3.87 5.97 -18.14
N ARG A 381 -4.51 5.03 -18.82
CA ARG A 381 -4.81 3.72 -18.24
C ARG A 381 -3.54 2.87 -18.20
N ARG A 382 -3.19 2.34 -17.03
CA ARG A 382 -2.03 1.49 -16.81
C ARG A 382 -2.33 0.43 -15.75
N VAL A 383 -1.77 -0.75 -15.97
CA VAL A 383 -1.72 -1.84 -14.98
C VAL A 383 -0.26 -2.17 -14.74
N GLU A 384 0.08 -2.44 -13.49
CA GLU A 384 1.42 -2.85 -13.08
C GLU A 384 1.33 -4.04 -12.12
N ILE A 385 2.22 -5.01 -12.31
CA ILE A 385 2.47 -6.08 -11.34
C ILE A 385 3.57 -5.60 -10.40
N VAL A 386 3.31 -5.70 -9.10
CA VAL A 386 4.26 -5.34 -8.03
C VAL A 386 4.72 -6.61 -7.35
N ARG A 387 6.03 -6.86 -7.32
CA ARG A 387 6.59 -8.01 -6.62
C ARG A 387 6.50 -7.83 -5.10
N GLY A 388 5.90 -8.81 -4.44
CA GLY A 388 5.86 -8.93 -2.99
C GLY A 388 6.98 -9.83 -2.47
N ASN A 389 6.71 -10.59 -1.42
CA ASN A 389 7.70 -11.51 -0.87
C ASN A 389 8.04 -12.63 -1.86
N HIS A 390 9.27 -13.10 -1.76
CA HIS A 390 9.80 -14.22 -2.52
C HIS A 390 10.72 -15.01 -1.59
N SER A 391 10.54 -16.33 -1.56
CA SER A 391 11.43 -17.25 -0.86
C SER A 391 11.61 -18.52 -1.66
N ASP A 392 12.79 -19.13 -1.50
CA ASP A 392 13.10 -20.48 -1.96
C ASP A 392 13.37 -21.32 -0.72
N ASP A 393 12.37 -22.09 -0.29
CA ASP A 393 12.42 -22.89 0.92
C ASP A 393 12.98 -24.28 0.62
N MET A 394 14.02 -24.67 1.36
CA MET A 394 14.63 -26.00 1.24
C MET A 394 13.66 -27.09 1.73
N LEU A 395 13.38 -28.06 0.87
CA LEU A 395 12.58 -29.24 1.22
C LEU A 395 13.43 -30.45 1.61
N GLY A 396 14.65 -30.55 1.07
CA GLY A 396 15.54 -31.68 1.33
C GLY A 396 16.80 -31.67 0.49
N ILE A 397 17.69 -32.61 0.79
CA ILE A 397 18.97 -32.81 0.11
C ILE A 397 18.74 -33.66 -1.15
N VAL A 398 19.41 -33.31 -2.24
CA VAL A 398 19.50 -34.09 -3.46
C VAL A 398 20.93 -34.61 -3.58
N GLY A 399 21.08 -35.94 -3.54
CA GLY A 399 22.40 -36.56 -3.54
C GLY A 399 23.07 -36.56 -2.17
N GLU A 400 24.40 -36.56 -2.16
CA GLU A 400 25.20 -36.59 -0.93
C GLU A 400 25.64 -35.19 -0.51
N LEU A 401 25.75 -34.97 0.81
CA LEU A 401 26.37 -33.78 1.36
C LEU A 401 27.89 -33.98 1.47
N GLU A 402 28.63 -33.03 0.92
CA GLU A 402 30.06 -32.91 1.12
C GLU A 402 30.33 -32.09 2.39
N ASN A 403 31.10 -32.65 3.32
CA ASN A 403 31.65 -31.86 4.42
C ASN A 403 32.88 -31.10 3.91
N THR A 404 32.80 -29.78 3.92
CA THR A 404 33.90 -28.89 3.57
C THR A 404 34.18 -27.92 4.71
N THR A 405 35.07 -26.95 4.50
CA THR A 405 35.39 -25.93 5.51
C THR A 405 35.28 -24.54 4.92
N THR A 406 34.89 -23.57 5.76
CA THR A 406 34.99 -22.15 5.42
C THR A 406 36.46 -21.74 5.26
N LEU A 407 36.71 -20.56 4.70
CA LEU A 407 38.06 -19.98 4.65
C LEU A 407 38.69 -19.75 6.03
N CYS A 408 37.88 -19.77 7.10
CA CYS A 408 38.32 -19.66 8.48
C CYS A 408 38.60 -21.04 9.12
N GLY A 409 38.35 -22.14 8.40
CA GLY A 409 38.54 -23.51 8.85
C GLY A 409 37.33 -24.13 9.54
N ASP A 410 36.18 -23.44 9.58
CA ASP A 410 34.97 -23.96 10.23
C ASP A 410 34.28 -24.99 9.34
N PRO A 411 33.82 -26.14 9.89
CA PRO A 411 33.15 -27.16 9.09
C PRO A 411 31.79 -26.66 8.59
N VAL A 412 31.50 -26.89 7.31
CA VAL A 412 30.21 -26.59 6.68
C VAL A 412 29.83 -27.69 5.70
N ARG A 413 28.53 -27.90 5.52
CA ARG A 413 27.99 -28.88 4.57
C ARG A 413 27.68 -28.19 3.25
N LYS A 414 28.09 -28.81 2.15
CA LYS A 414 27.81 -28.37 0.78
C LYS A 414 27.07 -29.46 0.04
N GLY A 415 26.09 -29.09 -0.78
CA GLY A 415 25.39 -30.06 -1.63
C GLY A 415 24.34 -29.40 -2.50
N THR A 416 23.53 -30.24 -3.14
CA THR A 416 22.34 -29.82 -3.90
C THR A 416 21.11 -29.97 -3.01
N PHE A 417 20.23 -28.99 -3.04
CA PHE A 417 19.03 -28.94 -2.20
C PHE A 417 17.81 -28.69 -3.06
N ALA A 418 16.76 -29.50 -2.89
CA ALA A 418 15.47 -29.26 -3.51
C ALA A 418 14.78 -28.06 -2.86
N THR A 419 14.29 -27.14 -3.67
CA THR A 419 13.67 -25.89 -3.20
C THR A 419 12.24 -25.78 -3.69
N SER A 420 11.32 -25.43 -2.79
CA SER A 420 9.99 -24.91 -3.12
C SER A 420 10.06 -23.39 -3.22
N THR A 421 9.51 -22.81 -4.27
CA THR A 421 9.52 -21.36 -4.46
C THR A 421 8.16 -20.80 -4.10
N PHE A 422 8.16 -19.79 -3.24
CA PHE A 422 7.03 -18.92 -2.96
C PHE A 422 7.26 -17.54 -3.62
N SER A 423 6.23 -16.96 -4.24
CA SER A 423 6.31 -15.60 -4.80
C SER A 423 4.95 -14.90 -4.77
N GLN A 424 4.95 -13.64 -4.35
CA GLN A 424 3.77 -12.77 -4.36
C GLN A 424 3.81 -11.75 -5.51
N PHE A 425 2.64 -11.52 -6.08
CA PHE A 425 2.38 -10.62 -7.20
C PHE A 425 1.15 -9.76 -6.86
N GLY A 426 1.41 -8.51 -6.47
CA GLY A 426 0.37 -7.50 -6.28
C GLY A 426 -0.02 -6.85 -7.61
N VAL A 427 -1.20 -6.22 -7.65
CA VAL A 427 -1.67 -5.44 -8.80
C VAL A 427 -1.85 -3.97 -8.41
N ARG A 428 -1.49 -3.06 -9.32
CA ARG A 428 -1.81 -1.63 -9.23
C ARG A 428 -2.42 -1.15 -10.54
N THR A 429 -3.45 -0.32 -10.44
CA THR A 429 -4.15 0.24 -11.59
C THR A 429 -4.19 1.76 -11.50
N ILE A 430 -4.02 2.42 -12.66
CA ILE A 430 -4.16 3.86 -12.86
C ILE A 430 -5.05 4.07 -14.08
N GLY A 431 -5.88 5.10 -14.08
CA GLY A 431 -6.82 5.48 -15.13
C GLY A 431 -8.13 4.69 -15.08
N PHE A 432 -8.33 3.93 -14.00
CA PHE A 432 -9.54 3.17 -13.72
C PHE A 432 -10.34 3.77 -12.57
N GLY A 433 -9.77 4.75 -11.85
CA GLY A 433 -10.45 5.58 -10.88
C GLY A 433 -11.60 6.38 -11.47
N GLY A 434 -12.81 5.84 -11.35
CA GLY A 434 -14.04 6.59 -11.50
C GLY A 434 -14.14 7.70 -10.45
N GLY A 435 -15.20 8.52 -10.49
CA GLY A 435 -15.35 9.78 -9.74
C GLY A 435 -15.42 9.68 -8.19
N GLY A 436 -14.87 8.61 -7.60
CA GLY A 436 -14.72 8.34 -6.17
C GLY A 436 -15.99 8.39 -5.34
N GLY A 437 -17.13 8.34 -6.03
CA GLY A 437 -18.43 8.11 -5.44
C GLY A 437 -18.69 6.61 -5.30
N PRO A 438 -19.43 6.21 -4.25
CA PRO A 438 -19.93 4.84 -4.16
C PRO A 438 -20.87 4.56 -5.35
N GLY A 439 -20.66 3.48 -6.09
CA GLY A 439 -21.38 3.20 -7.35
C GLY A 439 -20.50 3.24 -8.60
N VAL A 440 -19.23 3.64 -8.47
CA VAL A 440 -18.21 3.26 -9.46
C VAL A 440 -18.05 1.74 -9.40
N THR A 441 -18.21 1.06 -10.54
CA THR A 441 -18.02 -0.39 -10.61
C THR A 441 -16.55 -0.67 -10.32
N PRO A 442 -16.21 -1.49 -9.29
CA PRO A 442 -14.84 -1.86 -9.02
C PRO A 442 -14.21 -2.47 -10.26
N VAL A 443 -12.92 -2.22 -10.47
CA VAL A 443 -12.18 -2.91 -11.52
C VAL A 443 -12.26 -4.42 -11.30
N THR A 444 -12.47 -5.15 -12.38
CA THR A 444 -12.37 -6.61 -12.38
C THR A 444 -10.93 -7.00 -12.61
N VAL A 445 -10.32 -7.68 -11.64
CA VAL A 445 -8.95 -8.21 -11.73
C VAL A 445 -9.02 -9.72 -11.94
N THR A 446 -8.35 -10.22 -12.97
CA THR A 446 -8.19 -11.65 -13.20
C THR A 446 -6.72 -11.99 -13.44
N TRP A 447 -6.31 -13.17 -12.99
CA TRP A 447 -4.95 -13.68 -13.13
C TRP A 447 -4.91 -14.90 -14.03
N THR A 448 -3.82 -15.05 -14.79
CA THR A 448 -3.47 -16.29 -15.47
C THR A 448 -2.01 -16.64 -15.15
N VAL A 449 -1.73 -17.93 -15.01
CA VAL A 449 -0.39 -18.49 -14.74
C VAL A 449 -0.10 -19.55 -15.78
N GLY A 450 0.97 -19.39 -16.55
CA GLY A 450 1.24 -20.29 -17.69
C GLY A 450 0.17 -20.24 -18.78
N GLY A 451 -0.57 -19.14 -18.88
CA GLY A 451 -1.73 -19.02 -19.77
C GLY A 451 -3.01 -19.70 -19.25
N VAL A 452 -2.97 -20.32 -18.06
CA VAL A 452 -4.14 -20.95 -17.44
C VAL A 452 -4.78 -19.98 -16.43
N PRO A 453 -6.10 -19.70 -16.55
CA PRO A 453 -6.80 -18.85 -15.59
C PRO A 453 -6.78 -19.44 -14.19
N VAL A 454 -6.57 -18.58 -13.19
CA VAL A 454 -6.77 -18.91 -11.78
C VAL A 454 -8.03 -18.23 -11.26
N SER A 455 -8.82 -18.95 -10.47
CA SER A 455 -10.12 -18.47 -9.99
C SER A 455 -10.37 -18.86 -8.53
N GLY A 456 -11.08 -18.04 -7.77
CA GLY A 456 -11.28 -18.26 -6.33
C GLY A 456 -10.11 -17.76 -5.49
N THR A 457 -10.20 -17.91 -4.17
CA THR A 457 -9.21 -17.36 -3.22
C THR A 457 -8.03 -18.30 -2.98
N THR A 458 -8.17 -19.59 -3.23
CA THR A 458 -7.09 -20.58 -3.12
C THR A 458 -7.32 -21.70 -4.12
N GLY A 459 -6.25 -22.37 -4.55
CA GLY A 459 -6.37 -23.50 -5.45
C GLY A 459 -5.04 -24.04 -5.97
N ARG A 460 -5.13 -24.84 -7.03
CA ARG A 460 -4.00 -25.38 -7.77
C ARG A 460 -4.20 -25.08 -9.25
N VAL A 461 -3.13 -24.73 -9.93
CA VAL A 461 -3.10 -24.49 -11.36
C VAL A 461 -2.06 -25.37 -12.01
N GLU A 462 -2.47 -26.04 -13.09
CA GLU A 462 -1.61 -26.92 -13.87
C GLU A 462 -0.92 -26.08 -14.95
N VAL A 463 0.36 -25.78 -14.75
CA VAL A 463 1.15 -24.88 -15.58
C VAL A 463 1.86 -25.68 -16.68
N PRO A 464 1.54 -25.48 -17.96
CA PRO A 464 2.25 -26.13 -19.05
C PRO A 464 3.67 -25.55 -19.21
N PHE A 465 4.67 -26.43 -19.36
CA PHE A 465 6.06 -26.07 -19.63
C PHE A 465 6.69 -27.11 -20.56
N GLY A 466 6.80 -26.77 -21.86
CA GLY A 466 7.12 -27.78 -22.88
C GLY A 466 6.04 -28.86 -22.94
N ASP A 467 6.45 -30.13 -22.93
CA ASP A 467 5.54 -31.29 -22.96
C ASP A 467 5.13 -31.79 -21.56
N VAL A 468 5.56 -31.10 -20.50
CA VAL A 468 5.23 -31.44 -19.12
C VAL A 468 4.34 -30.38 -18.48
N THR A 469 3.68 -30.75 -17.39
CA THR A 469 2.79 -29.88 -16.63
C THR A 469 3.21 -29.89 -15.17
N PHE A 470 3.35 -28.69 -14.58
CA PHE A 470 3.72 -28.51 -13.18
C PHE A 470 2.53 -27.99 -12.39
N THR A 471 2.23 -28.60 -11.25
CA THR A 471 1.17 -28.09 -10.39
C THR A 471 1.70 -26.98 -9.49
N VAL A 472 1.16 -25.78 -9.63
CA VAL A 472 1.45 -24.63 -8.76
C VAL A 472 0.27 -24.39 -7.84
N GLU A 473 0.53 -24.28 -6.54
CA GLU A 473 -0.49 -23.85 -5.58
C GLU A 473 -0.61 -22.34 -5.62
N TYR A 474 -1.83 -21.82 -5.50
CA TYR A 474 -2.05 -20.38 -5.47
C TYR A 474 -2.99 -19.95 -4.37
N THR A 475 -2.82 -18.70 -3.94
CA THR A 475 -3.79 -17.96 -3.13
C THR A 475 -4.00 -16.57 -3.73
N ILE A 476 -5.21 -16.03 -3.64
CA ILE A 476 -5.59 -14.70 -4.09
C ILE A 476 -6.26 -13.98 -2.94
N ASP A 477 -5.69 -12.85 -2.53
CA ASP A 477 -6.33 -11.98 -1.54
C ASP A 477 -7.62 -11.37 -2.15
N PRO A 478 -8.79 -11.52 -1.50
CA PRO A 478 -10.06 -11.07 -2.07
C PRO A 478 -10.25 -9.55 -2.09
N VAL A 479 -9.40 -8.78 -1.41
CA VAL A 479 -9.49 -7.32 -1.29
C VAL A 479 -8.47 -6.63 -2.20
N VAL A 480 -7.20 -7.03 -2.12
CA VAL A 480 -6.11 -6.42 -2.91
C VAL A 480 -5.73 -7.22 -4.15
N PHE A 481 -6.37 -8.36 -4.39
CA PHE A 481 -6.13 -9.24 -5.53
C PHE A 481 -4.66 -9.63 -5.70
N GLU A 482 -3.91 -9.69 -4.59
CA GLU A 482 -2.53 -10.17 -4.59
C GLU A 482 -2.54 -11.68 -4.82
N LEU A 483 -1.81 -12.12 -5.83
CA LEU A 483 -1.61 -13.52 -6.17
C LEU A 483 -0.32 -14.02 -5.49
N ALA A 484 -0.42 -15.05 -4.66
CA ALA A 484 0.74 -15.80 -4.19
C ALA A 484 0.81 -17.15 -4.90
N LEU A 485 1.99 -17.56 -5.33
CA LEU A 485 2.27 -18.82 -6.02
C LEU A 485 3.32 -19.63 -5.26
N THR A 486 3.09 -20.93 -5.12
CA THR A 486 3.99 -21.88 -4.46
C THR A 486 4.22 -23.11 -5.33
N SER A 487 5.48 -23.47 -5.60
CA SER A 487 5.82 -24.73 -6.30
C SER A 487 5.96 -25.91 -5.33
N ARG A 488 5.81 -27.16 -5.80
CA ARG A 488 5.91 -28.36 -4.93
C ARG A 488 7.34 -28.73 -4.53
N GLY A 489 8.31 -28.04 -5.12
CA GLY A 489 9.74 -28.13 -4.87
C GLY A 489 10.43 -29.31 -5.57
N GLY A 490 11.70 -29.11 -5.95
CA GLY A 490 12.38 -30.01 -6.89
C GLY A 490 11.91 -29.85 -8.34
N GLU A 491 11.10 -28.84 -8.64
CA GLU A 491 10.54 -28.58 -9.97
C GLU A 491 11.20 -27.33 -10.55
N ARG A 492 11.74 -27.45 -11.77
CA ARG A 492 12.40 -26.34 -12.47
C ARG A 492 11.59 -25.90 -13.68
N PHE A 493 10.99 -24.73 -13.59
CA PHE A 493 10.21 -24.15 -14.68
C PHE A 493 10.04 -22.64 -14.50
N GLU A 494 9.64 -21.99 -15.58
CA GLU A 494 9.21 -20.59 -15.57
C GLU A 494 7.80 -20.50 -16.15
N ALA A 495 6.95 -19.69 -15.51
CA ALA A 495 5.56 -19.51 -15.91
C ALA A 495 5.25 -18.02 -16.07
N PRO A 496 4.72 -17.56 -17.21
CA PRO A 496 4.21 -16.20 -17.32
C PRO A 496 3.05 -16.01 -16.34
N VAL A 497 3.12 -14.94 -15.55
CA VAL A 497 2.06 -14.50 -14.66
C VAL A 497 1.47 -13.25 -15.27
N VAL A 498 0.22 -13.31 -15.72
CA VAL A 498 -0.44 -12.19 -16.39
C VAL A 498 -1.65 -11.77 -15.58
N VAL A 499 -1.72 -10.49 -15.25
CA VAL A 499 -2.91 -9.86 -14.70
C VAL A 499 -3.67 -9.16 -15.82
N THR A 500 -4.98 -9.32 -15.83
CA THR A 500 -5.91 -8.59 -16.70
C THR A 500 -6.84 -7.77 -15.84
N VAL A 501 -6.94 -6.48 -16.13
CA VAL A 501 -7.82 -5.55 -15.44
C VAL A 501 -8.84 -5.02 -16.43
N ALA A 502 -10.12 -5.16 -16.11
CA ALA A 502 -11.23 -4.63 -16.88
C ALA A 502 -12.05 -3.63 -16.06
N GLY A 503 -12.36 -2.48 -16.65
CA GLY A 503 -13.15 -1.42 -16.04
C GLY A 503 -13.43 -0.29 -17.03
N ASP A 504 -14.60 0.35 -16.92
CA ASP A 504 -15.03 1.47 -17.78
C ASP A 504 -14.79 1.23 -19.28
N GLY A 505 -15.22 0.05 -19.75
CA GLY A 505 -15.17 -0.35 -21.15
C GLY A 505 -13.78 -0.62 -21.73
N ALA A 506 -12.71 -0.65 -20.93
CA ALA A 506 -11.40 -1.10 -21.39
C ALA A 506 -10.85 -2.27 -20.58
N THR A 507 -9.91 -2.96 -21.21
CA THR A 507 -9.15 -4.07 -20.66
C THR A 507 -7.67 -3.80 -20.89
N ILE A 508 -6.86 -3.85 -19.83
CA ILE A 508 -5.40 -3.73 -19.90
C ILE A 508 -4.76 -4.92 -19.19
N THR A 509 -3.65 -5.40 -19.73
CA THR A 509 -2.87 -6.49 -19.15
C THR A 509 -1.48 -6.03 -18.74
N ALA A 510 -0.93 -6.69 -17.72
CA ALA A 510 0.47 -6.62 -17.37
C ALA A 510 1.00 -8.05 -17.15
N SER A 511 2.25 -8.29 -17.46
CA SER A 511 2.87 -9.62 -17.34
C SER A 511 4.17 -9.57 -16.55
N ASP A 512 4.40 -10.62 -15.79
CA ASP A 512 5.62 -10.91 -15.06
C ASP A 512 5.90 -12.42 -15.12
N THR A 513 6.89 -12.94 -14.39
CA THR A 513 7.30 -14.36 -14.48
C THR A 513 7.48 -15.01 -13.11
N PHE A 514 6.81 -16.13 -12.88
CA PHE A 514 7.12 -17.01 -11.76
C PHE A 514 8.25 -17.94 -12.15
N THR A 515 9.33 -17.97 -11.37
CA THR A 515 10.51 -18.80 -11.64
C THR A 515 10.71 -19.76 -10.47
N ALA A 516 10.53 -21.06 -10.72
CA ALA A 516 10.91 -22.10 -9.79
C ALA A 516 12.29 -22.64 -10.21
N PRO A 517 13.36 -22.45 -9.43
CA PRO A 517 14.68 -22.97 -9.75
C PRO A 517 14.76 -24.49 -9.54
N GLY A 518 13.87 -25.04 -8.71
CA GLY A 518 13.77 -26.45 -8.34
C GLY A 518 14.85 -26.93 -7.38
N TRP A 519 16.08 -26.44 -7.57
CA TRP A 519 17.24 -26.82 -6.78
C TRP A 519 18.19 -25.65 -6.57
N PHE A 520 18.89 -25.67 -5.44
CA PHE A 520 20.00 -24.79 -5.12
C PHE A 520 21.25 -25.62 -4.81
N ASP A 521 22.37 -25.28 -5.43
CA ASP A 521 23.68 -25.83 -5.12
C ASP A 521 24.44 -24.86 -4.24
N GLY A 522 24.86 -25.28 -3.05
CA GLY A 522 25.59 -24.38 -2.16
C GLY A 522 25.81 -24.92 -0.77
N ILE A 523 26.01 -24.00 0.16
CA ILE A 523 26.15 -24.31 1.59
C ILE A 523 24.76 -24.60 2.17
N HIS A 524 24.68 -25.60 3.03
CA HIS A 524 23.46 -25.95 3.74
C HIS A 524 22.92 -24.72 4.51
N PRO A 525 21.61 -24.41 4.46
CA PRO A 525 21.05 -23.20 5.08
C PRO A 525 21.39 -23.03 6.57
N GLU A 526 21.41 -24.13 7.33
CA GLU A 526 21.81 -24.11 8.75
C GLU A 526 23.27 -23.66 8.99
N ASP A 527 24.14 -23.80 7.98
CA ASP A 527 25.56 -23.46 8.06
C ASP A 527 25.83 -22.03 7.52
N GLU A 528 24.81 -21.32 7.02
CA GLU A 528 24.93 -19.93 6.55
C GLU A 528 25.43 -19.00 7.64
N LYS A 529 25.00 -19.21 8.89
CA LYS A 529 25.47 -18.43 10.03
C LYS A 529 26.97 -18.59 10.25
N THR A 530 27.47 -19.81 10.16
CA THR A 530 28.90 -20.15 10.29
C THR A 530 29.71 -19.47 9.18
N VAL A 531 29.21 -19.49 7.94
CA VAL A 531 29.83 -18.76 6.82
C VAL A 531 29.81 -17.25 7.06
N GLY A 532 28.69 -16.71 7.54
CA GLY A 532 28.53 -15.29 7.89
C GLY A 532 29.48 -14.82 8.99
N GLU A 533 29.72 -15.65 10.01
CA GLU A 533 30.65 -15.37 11.10
C GLU A 533 32.11 -15.40 10.62
N CYS A 534 32.47 -16.38 9.78
CA CYS A 534 33.78 -16.39 9.12
C CYS A 534 33.99 -15.12 8.26
N LEU A 535 32.96 -14.70 7.51
CA LEU A 535 33.01 -13.48 6.70
C LEU A 535 33.24 -12.23 7.53
N LYS A 536 32.50 -12.11 8.63
CA LYS A 536 32.68 -11.02 9.57
C LYS A 536 34.09 -11.03 10.16
N GLY A 537 34.62 -12.21 10.53
CA GLY A 537 35.98 -12.35 11.04
C GLY A 537 37.07 -11.95 10.04
N ILE A 538 36.89 -12.27 8.76
CA ILE A 538 37.80 -11.82 7.68
C ILE A 538 37.69 -10.31 7.49
N ALA A 539 36.47 -9.75 7.43
CA ALA A 539 36.26 -8.31 7.28
C ALA A 539 36.85 -7.50 8.46
N ASP A 540 36.65 -7.97 9.69
CA ASP A 540 37.18 -7.35 10.91
C ASP A 540 38.72 -7.44 10.97
N ARG A 541 39.31 -8.58 10.54
CA ARG A 541 40.77 -8.78 10.51
C ARG A 541 41.50 -7.85 9.54
N PHE A 542 40.87 -7.50 8.42
CA PHE A 542 41.50 -6.69 7.37
C PHE A 542 41.02 -5.24 7.34
N GLY A 543 40.09 -4.84 8.23
CA GLY A 543 39.63 -3.45 8.35
C GLY A 543 38.89 -2.92 7.12
N VAL A 544 38.40 -3.82 6.26
CA VAL A 544 37.67 -3.49 5.04
C VAL A 544 36.33 -4.22 5.12
N MET A 545 35.26 -3.47 5.37
CA MET A 545 33.92 -3.92 5.01
C MET A 545 33.77 -3.68 3.50
N PRO A 546 33.69 -4.71 2.66
CA PRO A 546 33.23 -4.48 1.31
C PRO A 546 31.79 -3.95 1.41
N THR A 547 31.49 -2.85 0.71
CA THR A 547 30.11 -2.41 0.50
C THR A 547 29.25 -3.64 0.18
N PRO A 548 28.13 -3.91 0.87
CA PRO A 548 27.45 -5.19 0.81
C PRO A 548 27.24 -5.61 -0.64
N PHE A 549 27.97 -6.65 -1.07
CA PHE A 549 27.88 -7.24 -2.40
C PHE A 549 26.57 -8.02 -2.50
N ARG A 550 25.45 -7.29 -2.51
CA ARG A 550 24.15 -7.87 -2.83
C ARG A 550 24.01 -7.87 -4.34
N ARG A 551 23.56 -9.01 -4.88
CA ARG A 551 22.88 -9.07 -6.17
C ARG A 551 21.86 -7.90 -6.21
N PRO A 552 21.81 -7.08 -7.27
CA PRO A 552 20.91 -5.94 -7.32
C PRO A 552 19.48 -6.40 -7.01
N THR A 553 18.88 -5.81 -5.97
CA THR A 553 17.45 -5.93 -5.67
C THR A 553 16.79 -4.54 -5.77
N PRO A 554 15.64 -4.43 -6.45
CA PRO A 554 14.96 -5.48 -7.21
C PRO A 554 15.75 -5.89 -8.46
N GLU A 555 15.55 -7.12 -8.89
CA GLU A 555 16.07 -7.61 -10.17
C GLU A 555 15.54 -6.73 -11.32
N PRO A 556 16.41 -6.15 -12.19
CA PRO A 556 15.98 -5.46 -13.40
C PRO A 556 15.03 -6.29 -14.28
N PRO A 557 14.20 -5.68 -15.14
CA PRO A 557 13.33 -6.42 -16.06
C PRO A 557 14.18 -7.21 -17.07
N TRP A 558 14.37 -8.51 -16.85
CA TRP A 558 15.25 -9.34 -17.66
C TRP A 558 14.50 -9.91 -18.86
N ALA A 559 14.81 -9.41 -20.06
CA ALA A 559 14.12 -9.82 -21.27
C ALA A 559 14.47 -11.26 -21.76
N THR A 560 15.60 -11.88 -21.34
CA THR A 560 15.98 -13.27 -21.71
C THR A 560 17.01 -13.91 -20.76
N LEU A 561 17.07 -15.26 -20.72
CA LEU A 561 18.09 -16.04 -19.99
C LEU A 561 19.53 -15.75 -20.45
N LEU A 562 19.73 -15.46 -21.74
CA LEU A 562 21.04 -15.17 -22.32
C LEU A 562 21.60 -13.83 -21.80
N VAL A 563 20.74 -12.80 -21.75
CA VAL A 563 21.08 -11.49 -21.16
C VAL A 563 21.33 -11.61 -19.66
N ARG A 564 20.58 -12.47 -18.95
CA ARG A 564 20.81 -12.77 -17.53
C ARG A 564 22.19 -13.41 -17.29
N ARG A 565 22.59 -14.38 -18.13
CA ARG A 565 23.92 -15.04 -18.05
C ARG A 565 25.05 -14.06 -18.35
N GLN A 566 24.94 -13.28 -19.44
CA GLN A 566 25.94 -12.27 -19.80
C GLN A 566 26.09 -11.19 -18.73
N THR A 567 24.98 -10.76 -18.12
CA THR A 567 25.02 -9.73 -17.07
C THR A 567 25.59 -10.28 -15.75
N LYS A 568 25.30 -11.55 -15.40
CA LYS A 568 25.95 -12.24 -14.28
C LYS A 568 27.46 -12.38 -14.50
N GLN A 569 27.87 -12.72 -15.72
CA GLN A 569 29.29 -12.81 -16.09
C GLN A 569 29.97 -11.43 -16.04
N LEU A 570 29.38 -10.40 -16.63
CA LEU A 570 29.90 -9.03 -16.58
C LEU A 570 29.97 -8.47 -15.16
N TRP A 571 29.00 -8.81 -14.30
CA TRP A 571 29.02 -8.45 -12.89
C TRP A 571 30.12 -9.21 -12.14
N LEU A 572 30.29 -10.51 -12.39
CA LEU A 572 31.38 -11.32 -11.84
C LEU A 572 32.74 -10.76 -12.25
N ASP A 573 32.95 -10.48 -13.54
CA ASP A 573 34.18 -9.91 -14.09
C ASP A 573 34.50 -8.54 -13.49
N LYS A 574 33.48 -7.68 -13.33
CA LYS A 574 33.61 -6.37 -12.69
C LYS A 574 33.92 -6.48 -11.20
N THR A 575 33.34 -7.48 -10.53
CA THR A 575 33.59 -7.75 -9.11
C THR A 575 35.00 -8.28 -8.89
N MET A 576 35.47 -9.20 -9.72
CA MET A 576 36.85 -9.69 -9.71
C MET A 576 37.86 -8.58 -9.97
N ARG A 577 37.56 -7.68 -10.92
CA ARG A 577 38.39 -6.50 -11.17
C ARG A 577 38.44 -5.55 -9.96
N LEU A 578 37.31 -5.32 -9.30
CA LEU A 578 37.27 -4.50 -8.08
C LEU A 578 38.07 -5.12 -6.93
N VAL A 579 38.03 -6.45 -6.76
CA VAL A 579 38.87 -7.16 -5.78
C VAL A 579 40.36 -6.96 -6.08
N ASP A 580 40.74 -6.94 -7.35
CA ASP A 580 42.14 -6.76 -7.78
C ASP A 580 42.65 -5.33 -7.59
N GLU A 581 41.75 -4.35 -7.68
CA GLU A 581 42.03 -2.92 -7.55
C GLU A 581 42.01 -2.40 -6.10
N LEU A 582 41.69 -3.24 -5.11
CA LEU A 582 41.65 -2.83 -3.70
C LEU A 582 43.05 -2.43 -3.18
N PRO A 583 43.28 -1.14 -2.83
CA PRO A 583 44.63 -0.59 -2.64
C PRO A 583 45.32 -1.00 -1.32
N ALA A 584 44.76 -1.93 -0.54
CA ALA A 584 45.27 -2.32 0.78
C ALA A 584 45.29 -3.84 1.05
N VAL A 585 45.09 -4.67 0.02
CA VAL A 585 44.91 -6.11 0.17
C VAL A 585 46.15 -6.87 -0.35
N ASN A 586 46.78 -7.67 0.51
CA ASN A 586 47.91 -8.51 0.13
C ASN A 586 47.45 -9.67 -0.81
N ALA A 587 48.40 -10.38 -1.43
CA ALA A 587 48.07 -11.42 -2.42
C ALA A 587 47.22 -12.56 -1.83
N GLU A 588 47.44 -12.90 -0.57
CA GLU A 588 46.70 -13.93 0.16
C GLU A 588 45.23 -13.53 0.40
N ALA A 589 44.99 -12.31 0.86
CA ALA A 589 43.65 -11.77 1.07
C ALA A 589 42.90 -11.51 -0.24
N ARG A 590 43.61 -11.18 -1.34
CA ARG A 590 43.01 -11.11 -2.68
C ARG A 590 42.56 -12.48 -3.19
N ASN A 591 43.37 -13.52 -2.96
CA ASN A 591 42.97 -14.90 -3.29
C ASN A 591 41.78 -15.36 -2.46
N ALA A 592 41.75 -15.06 -1.15
CA ALA A 592 40.61 -15.38 -0.29
C ALA A 592 39.32 -14.66 -0.73
N LEU A 593 39.40 -13.37 -1.11
CA LEU A 593 38.26 -12.62 -1.63
C LEU A 593 37.78 -13.15 -3.00
N ARG A 594 38.70 -13.54 -3.89
CA ARG A 594 38.35 -14.19 -5.17
C ARG A 594 37.66 -15.54 -4.96
N GLN A 595 38.20 -16.36 -4.06
CA GLN A 595 37.60 -17.65 -3.70
C GLN A 595 36.21 -17.47 -3.08
N PHE A 596 35.99 -16.41 -2.30
CA PHE A 596 34.68 -16.05 -1.78
C PHE A 596 33.69 -15.62 -2.86
N VAL A 597 34.10 -14.75 -3.79
CA VAL A 597 33.27 -14.35 -4.95
C VAL A 597 32.95 -15.57 -5.82
N GLN A 598 33.89 -16.51 -5.98
CA GLN A 598 33.64 -17.78 -6.67
C GLN A 598 32.65 -18.66 -5.91
N LEU A 599 32.75 -18.77 -4.59
CA LEU A 599 31.83 -19.53 -3.74
C LEU A 599 30.39 -18.99 -3.77
N GLN A 600 30.20 -17.69 -3.95
CA GLN A 600 28.86 -17.07 -4.02
C GLN A 600 28.23 -17.08 -5.42
N VAL A 601 29.01 -17.36 -6.47
CA VAL A 601 28.60 -17.11 -7.87
C VAL A 601 28.79 -18.32 -8.77
N GLN A 602 29.52 -19.36 -8.36
CA GLN A 602 29.75 -20.52 -9.21
C GLN A 602 28.42 -21.19 -9.57
N THR A 603 27.96 -20.94 -10.79
CA THR A 603 27.26 -21.94 -11.59
C THR A 603 28.17 -23.16 -11.66
N ALA A 604 27.63 -24.35 -11.38
CA ALA A 604 28.34 -25.60 -11.64
C ALA A 604 28.98 -25.53 -13.05
N PRO A 605 30.26 -25.91 -13.21
CA PRO A 605 30.92 -25.87 -14.51
C PRO A 605 30.05 -26.66 -15.49
N THR A 606 29.69 -26.03 -16.60
CA THR A 606 28.85 -26.66 -17.60
C THR A 606 29.54 -27.90 -18.13
N ARG A 607 28.80 -28.81 -18.77
CA ARG A 607 29.41 -29.97 -19.43
C ARG A 607 30.49 -29.53 -20.45
N LEU A 608 30.29 -28.39 -21.12
CA LEU A 608 31.29 -27.78 -22.00
C LEU A 608 32.55 -27.31 -21.26
N ASP A 609 32.41 -26.65 -20.10
CA ASP A 609 33.57 -26.21 -19.30
C ASP A 609 34.42 -27.41 -18.83
N ARG A 610 33.75 -28.50 -18.42
CA ARG A 610 34.40 -29.75 -18.00
C ARG A 610 35.13 -30.41 -19.17
N LEU A 611 34.51 -30.44 -20.35
CA LEU A 611 35.12 -30.98 -21.57
C LEU A 611 36.34 -30.15 -22.00
N ALA A 612 36.23 -28.82 -21.98
CA ALA A 612 37.32 -27.92 -22.32
C ALA A 612 38.52 -28.11 -21.39
N ALA A 613 38.30 -28.26 -20.08
CA ALA A 613 39.34 -28.56 -19.10
C ALA A 613 40.04 -29.91 -19.36
N ALA A 614 39.33 -30.88 -19.94
CA ALA A 614 39.87 -32.18 -20.32
C ALA A 614 40.61 -32.17 -21.69
N GLY A 615 40.66 -31.01 -22.37
CA GLY A 615 41.24 -30.89 -23.71
C GLY A 615 40.27 -31.30 -24.82
N ILE A 616 38.96 -31.11 -24.62
CA ILE A 616 37.92 -31.37 -25.62
C ILE A 616 37.19 -30.07 -25.94
N ASP A 617 37.32 -29.58 -27.18
CA ASP A 617 36.64 -28.39 -27.70
C ASP A 617 35.65 -28.77 -28.81
N PHE A 618 35.22 -27.84 -29.66
CA PHE A 618 34.23 -28.12 -30.72
C PHE A 618 34.49 -27.27 -31.96
N SER A 619 34.09 -27.77 -33.14
CA SER A 619 34.29 -27.09 -34.43
C SER A 619 33.03 -26.37 -34.97
N VAL A 620 31.89 -26.61 -34.33
CA VAL A 620 30.57 -26.06 -34.69
C VAL A 620 30.22 -24.81 -33.87
N ALA A 621 29.07 -24.18 -34.12
CA ALA A 621 28.63 -23.06 -33.30
C ALA A 621 28.32 -23.52 -31.86
N GLU A 622 28.65 -22.69 -30.87
CA GLU A 622 28.46 -23.02 -29.45
C GLU A 622 26.99 -23.34 -29.09
N ALA A 623 26.03 -22.66 -29.73
CA ALA A 623 24.62 -22.94 -29.55
C ALA A 623 24.26 -24.37 -29.99
N ASP A 624 24.78 -24.82 -31.13
CA ASP A 624 24.46 -26.14 -31.69
C ASP A 624 25.04 -27.26 -30.82
N ILE A 625 26.31 -27.15 -30.42
CA ILE A 625 26.93 -28.16 -29.54
C ILE A 625 26.30 -28.19 -28.15
N THR A 626 25.84 -27.03 -27.65
CA THR A 626 25.11 -26.94 -26.38
C THR A 626 23.75 -27.65 -26.47
N ASP A 627 23.02 -27.45 -27.56
CA ASP A 627 21.74 -28.11 -27.79
C ASP A 627 21.90 -29.63 -27.91
N TRP A 628 22.94 -30.10 -28.62
CA TRP A 628 23.24 -31.54 -28.71
C TRP A 628 23.62 -32.13 -27.35
N LEU A 629 24.52 -31.46 -26.60
CA LEU A 629 24.93 -31.90 -25.26
C LEU A 629 23.81 -31.89 -24.21
N ASN A 630 22.69 -31.22 -24.48
CA ASN A 630 21.50 -31.21 -23.62
C ASN A 630 20.37 -32.09 -24.15
N ASN A 631 20.58 -32.83 -25.25
CA ASN A 631 19.56 -33.65 -25.90
C ASN A 631 19.95 -35.15 -25.88
N PRO A 632 19.77 -35.84 -24.73
CA PRO A 632 20.10 -37.26 -24.58
C PRO A 632 19.12 -38.19 -25.28
N GLU A 633 17.97 -37.68 -25.75
CA GLU A 633 16.98 -38.47 -26.46
C GLU A 633 17.35 -38.66 -27.94
N PHE A 634 17.85 -37.59 -28.58
CA PHE A 634 18.07 -37.58 -30.03
C PHE A 634 19.54 -37.53 -30.46
N THR A 635 20.49 -37.34 -29.54
CA THR A 635 21.91 -37.25 -29.89
C THR A 635 22.80 -38.07 -28.95
N PRO A 636 23.98 -38.55 -29.40
CA PRO A 636 24.90 -39.30 -28.55
C PRO A 636 25.80 -38.43 -27.68
N TYR A 637 25.81 -37.12 -27.93
CA TYR A 637 26.72 -36.16 -27.32
C TYR A 637 26.71 -36.20 -25.79
N PRO A 638 25.56 -36.31 -25.08
CA PRO A 638 25.55 -36.37 -23.62
C PRO A 638 26.25 -37.62 -23.08
N ALA A 639 25.97 -38.79 -23.66
CA ALA A 639 26.54 -40.07 -23.23
C ALA A 639 28.05 -40.12 -23.51
N LEU A 640 28.46 -39.71 -24.70
CA LEU A 640 29.87 -39.65 -25.08
C LEU A 640 30.66 -38.65 -24.23
N ALA A 641 30.08 -37.47 -23.96
CA ALA A 641 30.74 -36.46 -23.13
C ALA A 641 30.97 -36.95 -21.70
N ASP A 642 29.96 -37.56 -21.08
CA ASP A 642 30.11 -38.07 -19.71
C ASP A 642 31.07 -39.27 -19.66
N ALA A 643 31.07 -40.14 -20.68
CA ALA A 643 32.04 -41.22 -20.81
C ALA A 643 33.48 -40.70 -21.01
N LEU A 644 33.68 -39.65 -21.84
CA LEU A 644 34.98 -39.01 -22.06
C LEU A 644 35.52 -38.37 -20.77
N LEU A 645 34.68 -37.65 -20.04
CA LEU A 645 35.07 -37.04 -18.77
C LEU A 645 35.49 -38.11 -17.75
N LYS A 646 34.79 -39.25 -17.73
CA LYS A 646 35.14 -40.40 -16.89
C LYS A 646 36.41 -41.12 -17.37
N LEU A 647 36.63 -41.19 -18.68
CA LEU A 647 37.83 -41.81 -19.26
C LEU A 647 39.09 -40.99 -18.95
N LEU A 648 38.96 -39.67 -18.96
CA LEU A 648 40.06 -38.74 -18.72
C LEU A 648 40.36 -38.55 -17.23
N ASP A 649 39.37 -38.71 -16.33
CA ASP A 649 39.47 -38.70 -14.86
C ASP A 649 40.72 -38.03 -14.29
N GLY A 650 40.72 -36.69 -14.31
CA GLY A 650 41.80 -35.84 -13.77
C GLY A 650 42.99 -35.60 -14.72
N LYS A 651 43.02 -36.24 -15.89
CA LYS A 651 44.00 -36.02 -16.96
C LYS A 651 43.41 -35.14 -18.06
N SER A 652 44.28 -34.58 -18.89
CA SER A 652 43.89 -33.80 -20.07
C SER A 652 44.61 -34.27 -21.33
N LEU A 653 44.00 -34.03 -22.49
CA LEU A 653 44.68 -34.24 -23.77
C LEU A 653 45.79 -33.21 -23.95
N ARG A 654 46.95 -33.62 -24.48
CA ARG A 654 48.09 -32.72 -24.75
C ARG A 654 47.72 -31.55 -25.66
N ARG A 655 46.76 -31.79 -26.56
CA ARG A 655 46.22 -30.81 -27.50
C ARG A 655 44.71 -31.06 -27.65
N PRO A 656 43.90 -30.01 -27.86
CA PRO A 656 42.45 -30.14 -27.96
C PRO A 656 41.98 -31.07 -29.08
N VAL A 657 40.90 -31.81 -28.86
CA VAL A 657 40.22 -32.61 -29.90
C VAL A 657 38.74 -32.24 -29.93
N PHE A 658 38.17 -32.12 -31.13
CA PHE A 658 36.78 -31.65 -31.30
C PHE A 658 35.77 -32.73 -30.91
N MET A 659 34.83 -32.39 -30.03
CA MET A 659 33.74 -33.26 -29.56
C MET A 659 32.87 -33.75 -30.73
N ASP A 660 32.53 -32.87 -31.67
CA ASP A 660 31.74 -33.21 -32.84
C ASP A 660 32.45 -34.19 -33.79
N VAL A 661 33.78 -34.11 -33.89
CA VAL A 661 34.58 -35.08 -34.65
C VAL A 661 34.69 -36.42 -33.91
N ILE A 662 34.84 -36.40 -32.58
CA ILE A 662 34.85 -37.63 -31.76
C ILE A 662 33.50 -38.35 -31.88
N ALA A 663 32.39 -37.61 -31.76
CA ALA A 663 31.05 -38.17 -31.92
C ALA A 663 30.87 -38.77 -33.32
N PHE A 664 31.30 -38.06 -34.36
CA PHE A 664 31.25 -38.56 -35.73
C PHE A 664 32.04 -39.86 -35.92
N ASN A 665 33.31 -39.92 -35.48
CA ASN A 665 34.16 -41.11 -35.62
C ASN A 665 33.60 -42.30 -34.83
N TYR A 666 33.05 -42.03 -33.63
CA TYR A 666 32.39 -43.06 -32.83
C TYR A 666 31.19 -43.65 -33.58
N GLU A 667 30.29 -42.81 -34.09
CA GLU A 667 29.08 -43.27 -34.80
C GLU A 667 29.36 -43.98 -36.13
N HIS A 668 30.52 -43.73 -36.74
CA HIS A 668 30.93 -44.37 -38.00
C HIS A 668 31.80 -45.62 -37.80
N SER A 669 32.00 -46.05 -36.54
CA SER A 669 32.70 -47.31 -36.23
C SER A 669 31.81 -48.52 -36.54
N PRO A 670 32.30 -49.58 -37.21
CA PRO A 670 31.47 -50.70 -37.63
C PRO A 670 30.94 -51.53 -36.44
N GLY A 671 29.62 -51.61 -36.29
CA GLY A 671 28.96 -52.62 -35.46
C GLY A 671 28.22 -52.10 -34.22
N ASP A 672 28.32 -50.81 -33.90
CA ASP A 672 27.80 -50.27 -32.65
C ASP A 672 26.73 -49.18 -32.85
N PRO A 673 25.63 -49.20 -32.07
CA PRO A 673 24.58 -48.19 -32.15
C PRO A 673 25.03 -46.86 -31.52
N SER A 674 24.49 -45.75 -32.03
CA SER A 674 24.64 -44.40 -31.43
C SER A 674 24.15 -44.43 -29.98
N PRO A 675 25.03 -44.24 -28.97
CA PRO A 675 24.68 -44.43 -27.57
C PRO A 675 23.74 -43.33 -27.09
N ARG A 676 22.82 -43.66 -26.19
CA ARG A 676 21.94 -42.67 -25.53
C ARG A 676 22.20 -42.59 -24.04
N ARG A 677 22.83 -43.62 -23.46
CA ARG A 677 23.26 -43.66 -22.06
C ARG A 677 24.75 -43.96 -21.97
N VAL A 678 25.36 -43.57 -20.85
CA VAL A 678 26.81 -43.73 -20.64
C VAL A 678 27.21 -45.20 -20.60
N GLU A 679 26.34 -46.06 -20.07
CA GLU A 679 26.53 -47.51 -20.04
C GLU A 679 26.53 -48.17 -21.43
N ASP A 680 26.01 -47.50 -22.46
CA ASP A 680 26.00 -47.98 -23.85
C ASP A 680 27.28 -47.59 -24.61
N VAL A 681 28.20 -46.85 -23.99
CA VAL A 681 29.44 -46.39 -24.62
C VAL A 681 30.54 -47.44 -24.50
N ASP A 682 31.00 -47.97 -25.63
CA ASP A 682 32.21 -48.78 -25.73
C ASP A 682 33.45 -47.88 -25.58
N CYS A 683 34.14 -48.05 -24.46
CA CYS A 683 35.31 -47.24 -24.14
C CYS A 683 36.48 -47.46 -25.12
N GLY A 684 36.63 -48.66 -25.70
CA GLY A 684 37.68 -48.94 -26.69
C GLY A 684 37.44 -48.20 -28.00
N ILE A 685 36.18 -48.11 -28.43
CA ILE A 685 35.79 -47.32 -29.61
C ILE A 685 35.93 -45.82 -29.33
N LEU A 686 35.56 -45.38 -28.13
CA LEU A 686 35.72 -43.99 -27.73
C LEU A 686 37.19 -43.55 -27.71
N GLU A 687 38.09 -44.37 -27.17
CA GLU A 687 39.54 -44.13 -27.22
C GLU A 687 40.04 -44.03 -28.67
N ALA A 688 39.60 -44.94 -29.54
CA ALA A 688 39.96 -44.94 -30.96
C ALA A 688 39.44 -43.68 -31.68
N ALA A 689 38.20 -43.27 -31.40
CA ALA A 689 37.58 -42.08 -31.97
C ALA A 689 38.32 -40.78 -31.57
N VAL A 690 38.84 -40.71 -30.35
CA VAL A 690 39.69 -39.58 -29.90
C VAL A 690 41.05 -39.60 -30.60
N VAL A 691 41.66 -40.77 -30.76
CA VAL A 691 42.94 -40.91 -31.49
C VAL A 691 42.77 -40.49 -32.95
N GLU A 692 41.70 -40.96 -33.60
CA GLU A 692 41.38 -40.60 -34.97
C GLU A 692 41.08 -39.11 -35.10
N GLY A 693 40.29 -38.53 -34.19
CA GLY A 693 40.00 -37.09 -34.17
C GLY A 693 41.27 -36.24 -34.00
N SER A 694 42.20 -36.67 -33.15
CA SER A 694 43.51 -36.04 -32.98
C SER A 694 44.35 -36.13 -34.27
N ASN A 695 44.45 -37.32 -34.87
CA ASN A 695 45.20 -37.54 -36.10
C ASN A 695 44.65 -36.71 -37.28
N ILE A 696 43.32 -36.66 -37.43
CA ILE A 696 42.64 -35.84 -38.45
C ILE A 696 42.96 -34.37 -38.23
N ARG A 697 42.86 -33.87 -36.99
CA ARG A 697 43.05 -32.45 -36.68
C ARG A 697 44.50 -32.00 -36.86
N TYR A 698 45.47 -32.85 -36.54
CA TYR A 698 46.88 -32.47 -36.49
C TYR A 698 47.74 -33.08 -37.60
N GLY A 699 47.19 -33.93 -38.47
CA GLY A 699 47.93 -34.58 -39.55
C GLY A 699 48.94 -35.61 -39.05
N GLU A 700 48.64 -36.30 -37.95
CA GLU A 700 49.53 -37.22 -37.26
C GLU A 700 49.13 -38.69 -37.44
N SER A 701 49.94 -39.61 -36.92
CA SER A 701 49.67 -41.06 -36.96
C SER A 701 49.93 -41.69 -35.59
N VAL A 702 49.32 -41.10 -34.56
CA VAL A 702 49.30 -41.67 -33.22
C VAL A 702 48.43 -42.92 -33.23
N SER A 703 48.92 -44.03 -32.68
CA SER A 703 48.20 -45.31 -32.64
C SER A 703 47.69 -45.69 -31.24
N ASN A 704 48.01 -44.89 -30.22
CA ASN A 704 47.68 -45.18 -28.83
C ASN A 704 47.14 -43.93 -28.11
N PHE A 705 45.95 -44.05 -27.52
CA PHE A 705 45.29 -42.98 -26.77
C PHE A 705 46.16 -42.44 -25.63
N ARG A 706 46.94 -43.29 -24.97
CA ARG A 706 47.80 -42.87 -23.84
C ARG A 706 48.88 -41.86 -24.25
N ASP A 707 49.31 -41.88 -25.51
CA ASP A 707 50.31 -40.95 -26.02
C ASP A 707 49.75 -39.52 -26.17
N LEU A 708 48.42 -39.39 -26.15
CA LEU A 708 47.71 -38.11 -26.21
C LEU A 708 47.48 -37.48 -24.84
N LEU A 709 47.86 -38.12 -23.73
CA LEU A 709 47.57 -37.61 -22.37
C LEU A 709 48.74 -36.81 -21.78
N VAL A 710 48.41 -35.81 -20.96
CA VAL A 710 49.31 -35.15 -19.98
C VAL A 710 48.87 -35.60 -18.59
N GLN A 711 49.84 -35.81 -17.69
CA GLN A 711 49.56 -36.11 -16.27
C GLN A 711 49.01 -34.90 -15.53
#